data_AF-A0A1E4M4X8-F1
#
_entry.id   AF-A0A1E4M4X8-F1
#
_cell.length_a   1.000
_cell.length_b   1.000
_cell.length_c   1.000
_cell.angle_alpha   90.00
_cell.angle_beta   90.00
_cell.angle_gamma   90.00
#
_symmetry.space_group_name_H-M   'P 1'
#
loop_
_entity.id
_entity.type
_entity.pdbx_description
1 polymer ?
#
loop_
_entity_poly.entity_id
_entity_poly.type
_entity_poly.pdbx_seq_one_letter_code
_entity_poly.pdbx_strand_id
1 'polypeptide(L)'
;MAADDTTFGTEMRGYRKDEVDAALQDLRRELIQANADRAESAKEVKRLLAVNEDLQAELDETGSPTYAGLGTKLENTLRVAEEQSTRLISQADIDAENLRTTTAAEMARLRAETQAQAAKITEDATAAAAAAVTEAREQADSLLSRARSDAEALMQDAQREAASLRGAVATEAADTRTTAKREAAALRAEVEKEVADLRETATREATAAREAAAELARDAEKGRADYENENARLRADLARDLEQGRTDLARELETGRAALAAEIATEREKLANETAAAAEKLANDTAAAQEALRVETQAALAQQRAEAKAAADTLAADTAAAHAALEAKTTGDRAALEAETSGARAALEAEISGARTALEHEISGRRAELEAEVTSTKAALQAEVESTRAALEQELASARAELEHELTTGRADLEARTTAARNQLSSETAAARAALAAETAEKQSALEAEIRERRAALEAEVAETTARLAADVEKQTTDLARDIARQRAQLASETETTRAALAHQRDETRSTLEREAAEARAALEAELGARREEGEKEALALHTEASTQTQQFLDEANAQLAEAVRQTAVKRQETVNLDTTSKNEARKVREAADAHAKEVTEAAEARAKALIDDAERRTAKLVSDAEERLAKIRMERDTVAGYFENLRGVLSQAEKVTSES
;
A
#
# COMPACT_ATOMS: atom_id res chain seq x y z
N MET A 1 195.69 15.60 -15.03
CA MET A 1 197.14 15.44 -14.81
C MET A 1 197.29 14.69 -13.50
N ALA A 2 197.90 13.49 -13.51
CA ALA A 2 197.88 12.49 -12.41
C ALA A 2 196.44 11.99 -12.07
N ALA A 3 196.10 10.69 -12.13
CA ALA A 3 196.69 9.49 -11.52
C ALA A 3 196.25 9.31 -10.04
N ASP A 4 195.87 8.12 -9.56
CA ASP A 4 195.94 6.80 -10.19
C ASP A 4 194.90 5.78 -9.63
N ASP A 5 195.07 4.49 -10.01
CA ASP A 5 194.53 3.27 -9.39
C ASP A 5 193.06 2.85 -9.64
N THR A 6 192.84 2.10 -10.73
CA THR A 6 191.75 1.10 -10.85
C THR A 6 192.32 -0.33 -10.88
N THR A 7 192.35 -1.01 -9.73
CA THR A 7 192.91 -2.36 -9.59
C THR A 7 191.88 -3.45 -9.94
N PHE A 8 192.05 -4.13 -11.07
CA PHE A 8 191.14 -5.21 -11.50
C PHE A 8 191.36 -6.52 -10.73
N GLY A 9 190.27 -7.20 -10.35
CA GLY A 9 190.32 -8.49 -9.67
C GLY A 9 190.83 -9.61 -10.57
N THR A 10 191.93 -10.25 -10.15
CA THR A 10 192.48 -11.45 -10.81
C THR A 10 191.86 -12.72 -10.25
N GLU A 11 191.22 -13.51 -11.10
CA GLU A 11 190.94 -14.92 -10.81
C GLU A 11 192.08 -15.81 -11.33
N MET A 12 192.06 -17.11 -10.95
CA MET A 12 193.14 -18.10 -11.08
C MET A 12 193.84 -18.22 -12.45
N ARG A 13 193.30 -17.61 -13.53
CA ARG A 13 193.97 -17.58 -14.84
C ARG A 13 193.66 -16.34 -15.71
N GLY A 14 193.20 -15.24 -15.11
CA GLY A 14 192.91 -14.01 -15.83
C GLY A 14 192.11 -13.01 -15.00
N TYR A 15 192.03 -11.77 -15.48
CA TYR A 15 191.15 -10.75 -14.89
C TYR A 15 189.68 -11.13 -15.03
N ARG A 16 188.87 -10.75 -14.04
CA ARG A 16 187.43 -10.96 -14.05
C ARG A 16 186.80 -10.25 -15.24
N LYS A 17 186.20 -11.03 -16.13
CA LYS A 17 185.62 -10.52 -17.37
C LYS A 17 184.58 -9.44 -17.12
N ASP A 18 183.75 -9.58 -16.09
CA ASP A 18 182.67 -8.63 -15.81
C ASP A 18 183.19 -7.29 -15.27
N GLU A 19 184.24 -7.30 -14.45
CA GLU A 19 184.93 -6.08 -13.98
C GLU A 19 185.66 -5.37 -15.14
N VAL A 20 186.25 -6.14 -16.06
CA VAL A 20 186.93 -5.62 -17.27
C VAL A 20 185.94 -5.13 -18.33
N ASP A 21 184.82 -5.82 -18.57
CA ASP A 21 183.77 -5.38 -19.51
C ASP A 21 183.04 -4.14 -18.98
N ALA A 22 182.87 -4.00 -17.65
CA ALA A 22 182.37 -2.77 -17.03
C ALA A 22 183.36 -1.61 -17.24
N ALA A 23 184.64 -1.80 -16.92
CA ALA A 23 185.66 -0.77 -17.15
C ALA A 23 185.87 -0.45 -18.64
N LEU A 24 185.67 -1.39 -19.56
CA LEU A 24 185.65 -1.14 -21.00
C LEU A 24 184.38 -0.41 -21.46
N GLN A 25 183.24 -0.56 -20.77
CA GLN A 25 182.07 0.28 -21.00
C GLN A 25 182.29 1.71 -20.50
N ASP A 26 182.87 1.89 -19.31
CA ASP A 26 183.18 3.21 -18.79
C ASP A 26 184.30 3.90 -19.58
N LEU A 27 185.38 3.21 -19.98
CA LEU A 27 186.36 3.75 -20.94
C LEU A 27 185.71 4.11 -22.29
N ARG A 28 184.72 3.35 -22.77
CA ARG A 28 183.97 3.74 -23.98
C ARG A 28 183.09 4.96 -23.74
N ARG A 29 182.55 5.11 -22.53
CA ARG A 29 181.76 6.28 -22.11
C ARG A 29 182.64 7.52 -22.02
N GLU A 30 183.80 7.42 -21.39
CA GLU A 30 184.84 8.44 -21.36
C GLU A 30 185.39 8.75 -22.76
N LEU A 31 185.54 7.75 -23.64
CA LEU A 31 185.94 7.99 -25.03
C LEU A 31 184.85 8.71 -25.82
N ILE A 32 183.57 8.44 -25.57
CA ILE A 32 182.44 9.18 -26.17
C ILE A 32 182.38 10.60 -25.60
N GLN A 33 182.53 10.75 -24.28
CA GLN A 33 182.60 12.03 -23.58
C GLN A 33 183.76 12.88 -24.13
N ALA A 34 184.98 12.37 -24.11
CA ALA A 34 186.16 13.04 -24.64
C ALA A 34 186.09 13.32 -26.15
N ASN A 35 185.34 12.54 -26.95
CA ASN A 35 185.07 12.90 -28.35
C ASN A 35 183.97 13.97 -28.51
N ALA A 36 182.97 14.01 -27.62
CA ALA A 36 182.00 15.10 -27.55
C ALA A 36 182.69 16.40 -27.09
N ASP A 37 183.42 16.35 -25.97
CA ASP A 37 184.23 17.45 -25.43
C ASP A 37 185.28 17.92 -26.45
N ARG A 38 185.89 17.01 -27.23
CA ARG A 38 186.80 17.36 -28.34
C ARG A 38 186.05 17.95 -29.54
N ALA A 39 184.85 17.51 -29.86
CA ALA A 39 184.04 18.09 -30.93
C ALA A 39 183.51 19.49 -30.56
N GLU A 40 183.17 19.69 -29.28
CA GLU A 40 182.81 20.99 -28.71
C GLU A 40 184.03 21.90 -28.62
N SER A 41 185.17 21.41 -28.13
CA SER A 41 186.45 22.12 -28.18
C SER A 41 186.90 22.41 -29.62
N ALA A 42 186.57 21.58 -30.61
CA ALA A 42 186.87 21.86 -32.02
C ALA A 42 185.93 22.89 -32.64
N LYS A 43 184.65 22.95 -32.21
CA LYS A 43 183.74 24.07 -32.53
C LYS A 43 184.24 25.36 -31.89
N GLU A 44 184.66 25.31 -30.63
CA GLU A 44 185.15 26.48 -29.90
C GLU A 44 186.52 26.94 -30.41
N VAL A 45 187.43 26.03 -30.77
CA VAL A 45 188.66 26.38 -31.50
C VAL A 45 188.34 26.97 -32.86
N LYS A 46 187.32 26.49 -33.59
CA LYS A 46 186.86 27.16 -34.82
C LYS A 46 186.28 28.55 -34.55
N ARG A 47 185.53 28.74 -33.46
CA ARG A 47 184.98 30.04 -33.06
C ARG A 47 186.09 31.02 -32.67
N LEU A 48 187.06 30.56 -31.88
CA LEU A 48 188.23 31.33 -31.44
C LEU A 48 189.22 31.59 -32.58
N LEU A 49 189.31 30.72 -33.59
CA LEU A 49 190.06 30.95 -34.82
C LEU A 49 189.37 31.98 -35.72
N ALA A 50 188.05 31.87 -35.94
CA ALA A 50 187.30 32.90 -36.67
C ALA A 50 187.39 34.27 -35.98
N VAL A 51 187.26 34.31 -34.65
CA VAL A 51 187.49 35.52 -33.84
C VAL A 51 188.96 35.96 -33.86
N ASN A 52 189.93 35.07 -34.10
CA ASN A 52 191.32 35.47 -34.34
C ASN A 52 191.52 36.04 -35.75
N GLU A 53 190.88 35.50 -36.78
CA GLU A 53 190.90 36.04 -38.14
C GLU A 53 190.22 37.42 -38.17
N ASP A 54 189.07 37.59 -37.52
CA ASP A 54 188.39 38.89 -37.36
C ASP A 54 189.27 39.89 -36.57
N LEU A 55 189.87 39.48 -35.45
CA LEU A 55 190.74 40.36 -34.65
C LEU A 55 192.10 40.64 -35.32
N GLN A 56 192.64 39.73 -36.13
CA GLN A 56 193.86 39.96 -36.91
C GLN A 56 193.55 40.88 -38.11
N ALA A 57 192.36 40.75 -38.72
CA ALA A 57 191.90 41.70 -39.74
C ALA A 57 191.70 43.11 -39.16
N GLU A 58 191.07 43.27 -37.99
CA GLU A 58 190.99 44.58 -37.33
C GLU A 58 192.38 45.09 -36.87
N LEU A 59 193.33 44.21 -36.51
CA LEU A 59 194.70 44.63 -36.17
C LEU A 59 195.48 45.12 -37.40
N ASP A 60 195.42 44.40 -38.52
CA ASP A 60 196.04 44.80 -39.79
C ASP A 60 195.39 46.09 -40.35
N GLU A 61 194.07 46.26 -40.19
CA GLU A 61 193.36 47.50 -40.57
C GLU A 61 193.79 48.72 -39.71
N THR A 62 194.34 48.50 -38.51
CA THR A 62 195.01 49.57 -37.72
C THR A 62 196.49 49.80 -38.06
N GLY A 63 197.11 48.95 -38.89
CA GLY A 63 198.54 49.00 -39.18
C GLY A 63 198.99 50.20 -40.03
N SER A 64 198.17 50.59 -41.02
CA SER A 64 198.43 51.75 -41.89
C SER A 64 197.16 52.20 -42.64
N PRO A 65 196.70 53.46 -42.51
CA PRO A 65 195.33 53.83 -42.88
C PRO A 65 195.12 54.14 -44.38
N THR A 66 194.13 53.52 -45.01
CA THR A 66 193.51 53.97 -46.27
C THR A 66 191.98 53.73 -46.26
N TYR A 67 191.23 54.48 -47.07
CA TYR A 67 189.84 54.89 -46.76
C TYR A 67 188.71 53.91 -47.17
N ALA A 68 189.01 52.64 -47.48
CA ALA A 68 188.08 51.77 -48.22
C ALA A 68 187.04 50.98 -47.38
N GLY A 69 187.29 50.72 -46.09
CA GLY A 69 186.51 49.75 -45.29
C GLY A 69 185.10 50.18 -44.86
N LEU A 70 184.72 51.45 -45.03
CA LEU A 70 183.57 52.05 -44.34
C LEU A 70 182.18 51.70 -44.91
N GLY A 71 182.09 51.24 -46.17
CA GLY A 71 180.79 50.99 -46.83
C GLY A 71 180.07 49.70 -46.39
N THR A 72 180.81 48.59 -46.26
CA THR A 72 180.21 47.24 -46.13
C THR A 72 179.58 46.96 -44.76
N LYS A 73 180.10 47.57 -43.68
CA LYS A 73 179.49 47.50 -42.34
C LYS A 73 178.12 48.21 -42.28
N LEU A 74 177.78 49.10 -43.23
CA LEU A 74 176.50 49.81 -43.25
C LEU A 74 175.36 48.98 -43.84
N GLU A 75 175.54 48.46 -45.06
CA GLU A 75 174.50 47.76 -45.85
C GLU A 75 173.87 46.58 -45.10
N ASN A 76 174.68 45.77 -44.42
CA ASN A 76 174.21 44.55 -43.76
C ASN A 76 173.31 44.84 -42.53
N THR A 77 173.38 46.05 -41.95
CA THR A 77 172.48 46.46 -40.85
C THR A 77 171.06 46.79 -41.34
N LEU A 78 170.95 47.45 -42.50
CA LEU A 78 169.67 47.85 -43.09
C LEU A 78 168.82 46.63 -43.48
N ARG A 79 169.44 45.60 -44.06
CA ARG A 79 168.73 44.37 -44.49
C ARG A 79 168.08 43.61 -43.33
N VAL A 80 168.75 43.53 -42.17
CA VAL A 80 168.20 42.88 -40.98
C VAL A 80 167.03 43.68 -40.39
N ALA A 81 167.12 45.02 -40.39
CA ALA A 81 166.02 45.89 -39.98
C ALA A 81 164.79 45.76 -40.88
N GLU A 82 164.98 45.64 -42.20
CA GLU A 82 163.89 45.51 -43.18
C GLU A 82 163.14 44.17 -43.04
N GLU A 83 163.84 43.05 -42.78
CA GLU A 83 163.20 41.77 -42.42
C GLU A 83 162.45 41.84 -41.07
N GLN A 84 163.02 42.48 -40.05
CA GLN A 84 162.37 42.63 -38.75
C GLN A 84 161.12 43.51 -38.81
N SER A 85 161.18 44.63 -39.54
CA SER A 85 160.03 45.53 -39.77
C SER A 85 158.90 44.79 -40.49
N THR A 86 159.22 44.05 -41.55
CA THR A 86 158.22 43.27 -42.32
C THR A 86 157.54 42.22 -41.43
N ARG A 87 158.31 41.53 -40.56
CA ARG A 87 157.74 40.61 -39.55
C ARG A 87 156.81 41.32 -38.57
N LEU A 88 157.26 42.42 -37.95
CA LEU A 88 156.46 43.17 -36.96
C LEU A 88 155.14 43.68 -37.55
N ILE A 89 155.17 44.20 -38.79
CA ILE A 89 153.97 44.61 -39.52
C ILE A 89 153.03 43.42 -39.76
N SER A 90 153.56 42.30 -40.27
CA SER A 90 152.74 41.10 -40.51
C SER A 90 152.12 40.53 -39.22
N GLN A 91 152.84 40.57 -38.10
CA GLN A 91 152.34 40.13 -36.80
C GLN A 91 151.25 41.07 -36.28
N ALA A 92 151.44 42.38 -36.39
CA ALA A 92 150.44 43.38 -36.00
C ALA A 92 149.15 43.27 -36.82
N ASP A 93 149.24 43.07 -38.14
CA ASP A 93 148.06 42.88 -38.99
C ASP A 93 147.37 41.51 -38.72
N ILE A 94 148.13 40.45 -38.41
CA ILE A 94 147.58 39.16 -37.94
C ILE A 94 146.85 39.31 -36.60
N ASP A 95 147.45 39.99 -35.62
CA ASP A 95 146.86 40.18 -34.29
C ASP A 95 145.64 41.10 -34.34
N ALA A 96 145.62 42.09 -35.25
CA ALA A 96 144.45 42.89 -35.54
C ALA A 96 143.29 42.06 -36.12
N GLU A 97 143.55 41.13 -37.05
CA GLU A 97 142.50 40.29 -37.63
C GLU A 97 142.06 39.16 -36.69
N ASN A 98 142.96 38.59 -35.89
CA ASN A 98 142.64 37.68 -34.79
C ASN A 98 141.72 38.36 -33.75
N LEU A 99 142.02 39.60 -33.37
CA LEU A 99 141.19 40.39 -32.46
C LEU A 99 139.80 40.63 -33.05
N ARG A 100 139.70 41.07 -34.32
CA ARG A 100 138.42 41.28 -35.02
C ARG A 100 137.58 40.01 -35.07
N THR A 101 138.16 38.91 -35.54
CA THR A 101 137.45 37.63 -35.69
C THR A 101 137.00 37.06 -34.35
N THR A 102 137.83 37.19 -33.30
CA THR A 102 137.46 36.81 -31.93
C THR A 102 136.31 37.66 -31.39
N THR A 103 136.41 38.99 -31.45
CA THR A 103 135.34 39.89 -30.97
C THR A 103 134.05 39.73 -31.78
N ALA A 104 134.12 39.47 -33.09
CA ALA A 104 132.94 39.17 -33.91
C ALA A 104 132.28 37.84 -33.50
N ALA A 105 133.08 36.79 -33.21
CA ALA A 105 132.58 35.52 -32.72
C ALA A 105 131.96 35.64 -31.32
N GLU A 106 132.58 36.39 -30.40
CA GLU A 106 132.05 36.68 -29.07
C GLU A 106 130.74 37.48 -29.13
N MET A 107 130.64 38.50 -30.00
CA MET A 107 129.39 39.22 -30.23
C MET A 107 128.29 38.33 -30.80
N ALA A 108 128.59 37.52 -31.81
CA ALA A 108 127.63 36.62 -32.42
C ALA A 108 127.13 35.58 -31.41
N ARG A 109 128.04 35.03 -30.60
CA ARG A 109 127.72 34.11 -29.50
C ARG A 109 126.85 34.77 -28.45
N LEU A 110 127.24 35.94 -27.93
CA LEU A 110 126.47 36.65 -26.89
C LEU A 110 125.06 37.00 -27.38
N ARG A 111 124.92 37.43 -28.64
CA ARG A 111 123.59 37.68 -29.26
C ARG A 111 122.78 36.41 -29.41
N ALA A 112 123.37 35.30 -29.86
CA ALA A 112 122.66 34.02 -29.99
C ALA A 112 122.20 33.46 -28.63
N GLU A 113 123.08 33.46 -27.62
CA GLU A 113 122.76 33.01 -26.26
C GLU A 113 121.64 33.87 -25.63
N THR A 114 121.70 35.18 -25.80
CA THR A 114 120.69 36.11 -25.23
C THR A 114 119.38 36.11 -26.00
N GLN A 115 119.39 35.97 -27.33
CA GLN A 115 118.16 35.77 -28.12
C GLN A 115 117.47 34.45 -27.77
N ALA A 116 118.24 33.36 -27.62
CA ALA A 116 117.69 32.07 -27.19
C ALA A 116 117.10 32.14 -25.77
N GLN A 117 117.76 32.83 -24.84
CA GLN A 117 117.25 33.03 -23.48
C GLN A 117 116.00 33.93 -23.45
N ALA A 118 115.97 35.00 -24.25
CA ALA A 118 114.80 35.88 -24.39
C ALA A 118 113.60 35.14 -24.99
N ALA A 119 113.81 34.40 -26.09
CA ALA A 119 112.77 33.59 -26.74
C ALA A 119 112.21 32.53 -25.77
N LYS A 120 113.08 31.83 -25.02
CA LYS A 120 112.64 30.87 -24.01
C LYS A 120 111.81 31.54 -22.89
N ILE A 121 112.19 32.72 -22.41
CA ILE A 121 111.41 33.45 -21.39
C ILE A 121 109.99 33.76 -21.91
N THR A 122 109.84 34.12 -23.19
CA THR A 122 108.50 34.33 -23.79
C THR A 122 107.75 33.01 -24.06
N GLU A 123 108.45 31.92 -24.41
CA GLU A 123 107.84 30.61 -24.65
C GLU A 123 107.33 29.98 -23.34
N ASP A 124 108.17 29.91 -22.30
CA ASP A 124 107.81 29.43 -20.97
C ASP A 124 106.60 30.23 -20.40
N ALA A 125 106.57 31.55 -20.61
CA ALA A 125 105.50 32.42 -20.13
C ALA A 125 104.20 32.30 -20.93
N THR A 126 104.25 32.19 -22.26
CA THR A 126 103.05 31.98 -23.09
C THR A 126 102.46 30.58 -22.86
N ALA A 127 103.29 29.57 -22.63
CA ALA A 127 102.84 28.23 -22.20
C ALA A 127 102.16 28.27 -20.82
N ALA A 128 102.75 28.96 -19.83
CA ALA A 128 102.13 29.13 -18.51
C ALA A 128 100.81 29.91 -18.56
N ALA A 129 100.73 30.99 -19.34
CA ALA A 129 99.52 31.76 -19.57
C ALA A 129 98.42 30.93 -20.24
N ALA A 130 98.76 30.14 -21.27
CA ALA A 130 97.82 29.24 -21.94
C ALA A 130 97.33 28.12 -21.01
N ALA A 131 98.18 27.57 -20.15
CA ALA A 131 97.81 26.59 -19.14
C ALA A 131 96.80 27.17 -18.13
N ALA A 132 97.09 28.36 -17.57
CA ALA A 132 96.20 29.04 -16.61
C ALA A 132 94.80 29.35 -17.21
N VAL A 133 94.75 29.82 -18.46
CA VAL A 133 93.48 30.05 -19.17
C VAL A 133 92.74 28.74 -19.47
N THR A 134 93.45 27.65 -19.73
CA THR A 134 92.83 26.32 -19.95
C THR A 134 92.25 25.77 -18.65
N GLU A 135 93.01 25.79 -17.55
CA GLU A 135 92.54 25.35 -16.24
C GLU A 135 91.32 26.15 -15.78
N ALA A 136 91.36 27.49 -15.90
CA ALA A 136 90.23 28.34 -15.56
C ALA A 136 88.98 28.10 -16.44
N ARG A 137 89.16 27.68 -17.70
CA ARG A 137 88.04 27.27 -18.55
C ARG A 137 87.43 25.95 -18.09
N GLU A 138 88.25 24.96 -17.77
CA GLU A 138 87.82 23.65 -17.25
C GLU A 138 87.14 23.79 -15.88
N GLN A 139 87.70 24.59 -14.96
CA GLN A 139 87.07 24.92 -13.67
C GLN A 139 85.68 25.58 -13.89
N ALA A 140 85.58 26.56 -14.78
CA ALA A 140 84.33 27.24 -15.09
C ALA A 140 83.28 26.31 -15.75
N ASP A 141 83.68 25.42 -16.67
CA ASP A 141 82.76 24.44 -17.26
C ASP A 141 82.37 23.34 -16.26
N SER A 142 83.25 22.97 -15.33
CA SER A 142 82.94 22.06 -14.21
C SER A 142 81.90 22.68 -13.26
N LEU A 143 82.05 23.96 -12.92
CA LEU A 143 81.07 24.72 -12.12
C LEU A 143 79.70 24.80 -12.82
N LEU A 144 79.68 25.10 -14.12
CA LEU A 144 78.45 25.14 -14.92
C LEU A 144 77.80 23.75 -15.07
N SER A 145 78.60 22.69 -15.19
CA SER A 145 78.12 21.31 -15.30
C SER A 145 77.46 20.84 -14.00
N ARG A 146 78.11 21.09 -12.85
CA ARG A 146 77.55 20.80 -11.51
C ARG A 146 76.24 21.56 -11.29
N ALA A 147 76.24 22.87 -11.50
CA ALA A 147 75.04 23.70 -11.32
C ALA A 147 73.85 23.27 -12.20
N ARG A 148 74.10 22.75 -13.41
CA ARG A 148 73.04 22.14 -14.24
C ARG A 148 72.54 20.83 -13.66
N SER A 149 73.44 19.92 -13.26
CA SER A 149 73.06 18.64 -12.64
C SER A 149 72.25 18.85 -11.36
N ASP A 150 72.65 19.81 -10.53
CA ASP A 150 71.98 20.16 -9.28
C ASP A 150 70.59 20.79 -9.54
N ALA A 151 70.49 21.66 -10.56
CA ALA A 151 69.21 22.23 -10.99
C ALA A 151 68.26 21.19 -11.61
N GLU A 152 68.78 20.24 -12.39
CA GLU A 152 68.01 19.13 -12.95
C GLU A 152 67.52 18.17 -11.86
N ALA A 153 68.33 17.90 -10.83
CA ALA A 153 67.93 17.12 -9.66
C ALA A 153 66.79 17.81 -8.88
N LEU A 154 66.97 19.09 -8.51
CA LEU A 154 65.94 19.90 -7.83
C LEU A 154 64.62 19.94 -8.62
N MET A 155 64.68 20.06 -9.95
CA MET A 155 63.50 20.04 -10.81
C MET A 155 62.84 18.66 -10.89
N GLN A 156 63.61 17.56 -10.91
CA GLN A 156 63.04 16.21 -10.86
C GLN A 156 62.37 15.91 -9.52
N ASP A 157 62.99 16.28 -8.40
CA ASP A 157 62.41 16.01 -7.08
C ASP A 157 61.15 16.85 -6.84
N ALA A 158 61.14 18.12 -7.25
CA ALA A 158 59.92 18.93 -7.26
C ALA A 158 58.81 18.34 -8.17
N GLN A 159 59.17 17.70 -9.29
CA GLN A 159 58.19 16.98 -10.13
C GLN A 159 57.67 15.70 -9.47
N ARG A 160 58.52 14.93 -8.78
CA ARG A 160 58.13 13.70 -8.06
C ARG A 160 57.23 14.01 -6.87
N GLU A 161 57.57 15.01 -6.08
CA GLU A 161 56.72 15.52 -4.99
C GLU A 161 55.36 15.99 -5.52
N ALA A 162 55.35 16.84 -6.55
CA ALA A 162 54.10 17.33 -7.14
C ALA A 162 53.25 16.22 -7.81
N ALA A 163 53.85 15.12 -8.24
CA ALA A 163 53.13 13.93 -8.71
C ALA A 163 52.57 13.10 -7.53
N SER A 164 53.36 12.91 -6.47
CA SER A 164 52.94 12.20 -5.25
C SER A 164 51.77 12.91 -4.56
N LEU A 165 51.86 14.22 -4.37
CA LEU A 165 50.80 15.05 -3.77
C LEU A 165 49.51 15.03 -4.59
N ARG A 166 49.58 15.06 -5.93
CA ARG A 166 48.39 14.86 -6.79
C ARG A 166 47.81 13.46 -6.66
N GLY A 167 48.65 12.43 -6.48
CA GLY A 167 48.21 11.07 -6.24
C GLY A 167 47.46 10.91 -4.91
N ALA A 168 47.97 11.53 -3.85
CA ALA A 168 47.32 11.57 -2.53
C ALA A 168 45.96 12.26 -2.59
N VAL A 169 45.91 13.51 -3.09
CA VAL A 169 44.66 14.29 -3.23
C VAL A 169 43.65 13.58 -4.14
N ALA A 170 44.08 12.91 -5.21
CA ALA A 170 43.20 12.11 -6.06
C ALA A 170 42.64 10.86 -5.36
N THR A 171 43.36 10.31 -4.38
CA THR A 171 42.93 9.15 -3.58
C THR A 171 41.92 9.60 -2.52
N GLU A 172 42.20 10.66 -1.75
CA GLU A 172 41.23 11.22 -0.79
C GLU A 172 39.93 11.68 -1.49
N ALA A 173 40.03 12.31 -2.66
CA ALA A 173 38.87 12.69 -3.46
C ALA A 173 38.07 11.48 -4.04
N ALA A 174 38.68 10.30 -4.10
CA ALA A 174 38.01 9.06 -4.46
C ALA A 174 37.36 8.38 -3.25
N ASP A 175 38.04 8.37 -2.10
CA ASP A 175 37.56 7.76 -0.86
C ASP A 175 36.41 8.55 -0.24
N THR A 176 36.56 9.87 -0.04
CA THR A 176 35.46 10.76 0.41
C THR A 176 34.21 10.60 -0.46
N ARG A 177 34.37 10.57 -1.77
CA ARG A 177 33.28 10.36 -2.75
C ARG A 177 32.69 8.94 -2.72
N THR A 178 33.43 7.96 -2.22
CA THR A 178 32.96 6.58 -2.05
C THR A 178 32.22 6.40 -0.72
N THR A 179 32.69 7.04 0.35
CA THR A 179 32.04 7.13 1.66
C THR A 179 30.68 7.83 1.54
N ALA A 180 30.64 9.05 0.99
CA ALA A 180 29.38 9.78 0.77
C ALA A 180 28.38 9.03 -0.12
N LYS A 181 28.85 8.22 -1.07
CA LYS A 181 27.99 7.33 -1.87
C LYS A 181 27.42 6.14 -1.08
N ARG A 182 28.17 5.59 -0.12
CA ARG A 182 27.71 4.50 0.76
C ARG A 182 26.69 5.01 1.77
N GLU A 183 26.94 6.15 2.38
CA GLU A 183 26.02 6.80 3.34
C GLU A 183 24.70 7.18 2.67
N ALA A 184 24.76 7.82 1.49
CA ALA A 184 23.57 8.14 0.71
C ALA A 184 22.81 6.89 0.18
N ALA A 185 23.44 5.72 0.12
CA ALA A 185 22.79 4.46 -0.19
C ALA A 185 22.15 3.80 1.04
N ALA A 186 22.82 3.87 2.21
CA ALA A 186 22.30 3.38 3.48
C ALA A 186 21.02 4.13 3.90
N LEU A 187 21.06 5.47 3.89
CA LEU A 187 19.88 6.31 4.18
C LEU A 187 18.68 6.01 3.28
N ARG A 188 18.91 5.66 2.00
CA ARG A 188 17.84 5.25 1.09
C ARG A 188 17.27 3.88 1.42
N ALA A 189 18.12 2.90 1.72
CA ALA A 189 17.67 1.56 2.10
C ALA A 189 16.87 1.55 3.41
N GLU A 190 17.21 2.44 4.34
CA GLU A 190 16.50 2.61 5.61
C GLU A 190 15.09 3.21 5.38
N VAL A 191 14.98 4.30 4.62
CA VAL A 191 13.69 4.90 4.24
C VAL A 191 12.83 3.94 3.39
N GLU A 192 13.42 3.18 2.46
CA GLU A 192 12.70 2.17 1.67
C GLU A 192 12.13 1.05 2.56
N LYS A 193 12.84 0.69 3.64
CA LYS A 193 12.37 -0.30 4.62
C LYS A 193 11.22 0.25 5.47
N GLU A 194 11.33 1.46 6.03
CA GLU A 194 10.24 2.06 6.82
C GLU A 194 8.93 2.18 6.01
N VAL A 195 9.05 2.55 4.73
CA VAL A 195 7.90 2.61 3.80
C VAL A 195 7.33 1.22 3.50
N ALA A 196 8.13 0.16 3.54
CA ALA A 196 7.64 -1.22 3.41
C ALA A 196 6.92 -1.70 4.69
N ASP A 197 7.51 -1.47 5.86
CA ASP A 197 6.96 -1.86 7.16
C ASP A 197 5.60 -1.16 7.43
N LEU A 198 5.47 0.13 7.10
CA LEU A 198 4.21 0.87 7.14
C LEU A 198 3.15 0.32 6.18
N ARG A 199 3.54 -0.07 4.97
CA ARG A 199 2.63 -0.67 3.97
C ARG A 199 2.12 -2.03 4.40
N GLU A 200 2.96 -2.89 4.98
CA GLU A 200 2.51 -4.18 5.49
C GLU A 200 1.51 -3.99 6.64
N THR A 201 1.81 -3.08 7.57
CA THR A 201 0.94 -2.77 8.71
C THR A 201 -0.46 -2.32 8.26
N ALA A 202 -0.55 -1.33 7.37
CA ALA A 202 -1.82 -0.86 6.80
C ALA A 202 -2.55 -1.96 5.99
N THR A 203 -1.82 -2.88 5.36
CA THR A 203 -2.42 -4.02 4.64
C THR A 203 -3.06 -5.02 5.60
N ARG A 204 -2.40 -5.33 6.73
CA ARG A 204 -2.92 -6.24 7.78
C ARG A 204 -4.20 -5.69 8.42
N GLU A 205 -4.23 -4.40 8.75
CA GLU A 205 -5.43 -3.73 9.28
C GLU A 205 -6.59 -3.78 8.28
N ALA A 206 -6.32 -3.51 7.00
CA ALA A 206 -7.32 -3.58 5.93
C ALA A 206 -7.85 -5.01 5.68
N THR A 207 -7.08 -6.06 5.96
CA THR A 207 -7.59 -7.45 5.96
C THR A 207 -8.44 -7.75 7.19
N ALA A 208 -7.99 -7.40 8.40
CA ALA A 208 -8.73 -7.67 9.64
C ALA A 208 -10.11 -6.98 9.65
N ALA A 209 -10.20 -5.74 9.15
CA ALA A 209 -11.46 -5.01 9.01
C ALA A 209 -12.46 -5.69 8.04
N ARG A 210 -11.96 -6.38 7.00
CA ARG A 210 -12.80 -7.15 6.05
C ARG A 210 -13.28 -8.46 6.65
N GLU A 211 -12.46 -9.14 7.44
CA GLU A 211 -12.82 -10.38 8.12
C GLU A 211 -13.89 -10.14 9.18
N ALA A 212 -13.72 -9.11 10.03
CA ALA A 212 -14.74 -8.70 11.01
C ALA A 212 -16.08 -8.32 10.35
N ALA A 213 -16.05 -7.64 9.21
CA ALA A 213 -17.27 -7.33 8.44
C ALA A 213 -17.94 -8.58 7.85
N ALA A 214 -17.16 -9.61 7.48
CA ALA A 214 -17.67 -10.87 6.96
C ALA A 214 -18.27 -11.76 8.07
N GLU A 215 -17.74 -11.71 9.30
CA GLU A 215 -18.35 -12.37 10.46
C GLU A 215 -19.70 -11.72 10.83
N LEU A 216 -19.73 -10.39 10.94
CA LEU A 216 -20.97 -9.65 11.25
C LEU A 216 -22.09 -9.92 10.23
N ALA A 217 -21.73 -10.12 8.96
CA ALA A 217 -22.68 -10.50 7.91
C ALA A 217 -23.26 -11.91 8.10
N ARG A 218 -22.44 -12.90 8.51
CA ARG A 218 -22.89 -14.27 8.80
C ARG A 218 -23.80 -14.33 10.02
N ASP A 219 -23.48 -13.58 11.08
CA ASP A 219 -24.33 -13.53 12.28
C ASP A 219 -25.67 -12.86 11.98
N ALA A 220 -25.70 -11.83 11.14
CA ALA A 220 -26.93 -11.20 10.67
C ALA A 220 -27.77 -12.13 9.76
N GLU A 221 -27.14 -12.95 8.92
CA GLU A 221 -27.81 -13.97 8.09
C GLU A 221 -28.40 -15.09 8.95
N LYS A 222 -27.62 -15.63 9.89
CA LYS A 222 -28.07 -16.64 10.85
C LYS A 222 -29.24 -16.11 11.71
N GLY A 223 -29.12 -14.90 12.25
CA GLY A 223 -30.18 -14.28 13.06
C GLY A 223 -31.50 -14.13 12.29
N ARG A 224 -31.46 -13.85 10.97
CA ARG A 224 -32.66 -13.86 10.12
C ARG A 224 -33.26 -15.26 9.98
N ALA A 225 -32.43 -16.27 9.71
CA ALA A 225 -32.88 -17.65 9.56
C ALA A 225 -33.51 -18.18 10.87
N ASP A 226 -32.92 -17.89 12.03
CA ASP A 226 -33.47 -18.27 13.33
C ASP A 226 -34.85 -17.60 13.58
N TYR A 227 -34.97 -16.29 13.32
CA TYR A 227 -36.26 -15.56 13.39
C TYR A 227 -37.33 -16.09 12.43
N GLU A 228 -36.95 -16.45 11.20
CA GLU A 228 -37.88 -16.93 10.17
C GLU A 228 -38.40 -18.35 10.50
N ASN A 229 -37.53 -19.22 11.02
CA ASN A 229 -37.90 -20.53 11.57
C ASN A 229 -38.85 -20.40 12.78
N GLU A 230 -38.58 -19.47 13.71
CA GLU A 230 -39.43 -19.25 14.89
C GLU A 230 -40.81 -18.66 14.48
N ASN A 231 -40.84 -17.74 13.51
CA ASN A 231 -42.08 -17.22 12.95
C ASN A 231 -42.92 -18.31 12.25
N ALA A 232 -42.27 -19.19 11.48
CA ALA A 232 -42.93 -20.34 10.85
C ALA A 232 -43.50 -21.32 11.88
N ARG A 233 -42.76 -21.59 12.97
CA ARG A 233 -43.22 -22.43 14.08
C ARG A 233 -44.46 -21.85 14.78
N LEU A 234 -44.42 -20.58 15.16
CA LEU A 234 -45.55 -19.89 15.80
C LEU A 234 -46.81 -19.89 14.91
N ARG A 235 -46.66 -19.79 13.58
CA ARG A 235 -47.78 -19.95 12.64
C ARG A 235 -48.34 -21.37 12.59
N ALA A 236 -47.47 -22.39 12.63
CA ALA A 236 -47.89 -23.80 12.64
C ALA A 236 -48.55 -24.21 13.96
N ASP A 237 -48.18 -23.58 15.06
CA ASP A 237 -48.81 -23.76 16.37
C ASP A 237 -50.20 -23.10 16.38
N LEU A 238 -50.31 -21.82 16.01
CA LEU A 238 -51.59 -21.11 15.87
C LEU A 238 -52.56 -21.79 14.89
N ALA A 239 -52.05 -22.38 13.80
CA ALA A 239 -52.88 -23.12 12.85
C ALA A 239 -53.51 -24.37 13.49
N ARG A 240 -52.77 -25.08 14.35
CA ARG A 240 -53.28 -26.23 15.10
C ARG A 240 -54.29 -25.82 16.16
N ASP A 241 -54.07 -24.73 16.88
CA ASP A 241 -55.02 -24.22 17.88
C ASP A 241 -56.37 -23.84 17.22
N LEU A 242 -56.32 -23.20 16.04
CA LEU A 242 -57.51 -22.88 15.25
C LEU A 242 -58.21 -24.11 14.67
N GLU A 243 -57.48 -25.15 14.28
CA GLU A 243 -58.06 -26.41 13.80
C GLU A 243 -58.68 -27.22 14.95
N GLN A 244 -58.00 -27.33 16.08
CA GLN A 244 -58.51 -27.98 17.28
C GLN A 244 -59.78 -27.28 17.78
N GLY A 245 -59.76 -25.95 17.93
CA GLY A 245 -60.94 -25.17 18.32
C GLY A 245 -62.13 -25.33 17.36
N ARG A 246 -61.89 -25.52 16.05
CA ARG A 246 -62.94 -25.88 15.09
C ARG A 246 -63.49 -27.29 15.32
N THR A 247 -62.64 -28.28 15.61
CA THR A 247 -63.10 -29.66 15.90
C THR A 247 -63.85 -29.77 17.22
N ASP A 248 -63.46 -28.97 18.23
CA ASP A 248 -64.12 -28.95 19.53
C ASP A 248 -65.49 -28.24 19.43
N LEU A 249 -65.57 -27.07 18.76
CA LEU A 249 -66.85 -26.41 18.47
C LEU A 249 -67.78 -27.27 17.60
N ALA A 250 -67.24 -28.01 16.62
CA ALA A 250 -68.04 -28.95 15.83
C ALA A 250 -68.63 -30.07 16.70
N ARG A 251 -67.86 -30.58 17.68
CA ARG A 251 -68.32 -31.58 18.64
C ARG A 251 -69.38 -31.04 19.60
N GLU A 252 -69.24 -29.80 20.07
CA GLU A 252 -70.26 -29.11 20.88
C GLU A 252 -71.56 -28.89 20.11
N LEU A 253 -71.49 -28.52 18.83
CA LEU A 253 -72.66 -28.40 17.96
C LEU A 253 -73.30 -29.77 17.67
N GLU A 254 -72.52 -30.85 17.60
CA GLU A 254 -73.03 -32.22 17.42
C GLU A 254 -73.71 -32.74 18.70
N THR A 255 -73.08 -32.60 19.87
CA THR A 255 -73.68 -33.00 21.15
C THR A 255 -74.91 -32.16 21.50
N GLY A 256 -74.88 -30.84 21.23
CA GLY A 256 -76.04 -29.95 21.39
C GLY A 256 -77.21 -30.35 20.49
N ARG A 257 -76.94 -30.72 19.22
CA ARG A 257 -77.97 -31.25 18.31
C ARG A 257 -78.52 -32.60 18.77
N ALA A 258 -77.66 -33.49 19.28
CA ALA A 258 -78.08 -34.79 19.82
C ALA A 258 -78.97 -34.64 21.07
N ALA A 259 -78.62 -33.71 21.97
CA ALA A 259 -79.43 -33.38 23.14
C ALA A 259 -80.80 -32.81 22.74
N LEU A 260 -80.84 -31.82 21.84
CA LEU A 260 -82.09 -31.25 21.33
C LEU A 260 -82.96 -32.29 20.61
N ALA A 261 -82.35 -33.21 19.86
CA ALA A 261 -83.06 -34.31 19.20
C ALA A 261 -83.67 -35.31 20.21
N ALA A 262 -82.97 -35.58 21.32
CA ALA A 262 -83.49 -36.41 22.40
C ALA A 262 -84.65 -35.73 23.15
N GLU A 263 -84.55 -34.43 23.42
CA GLU A 263 -85.61 -33.62 24.04
C GLU A 263 -86.88 -33.59 23.17
N ILE A 264 -86.71 -33.35 21.85
CA ILE A 264 -87.80 -33.44 20.86
C ILE A 264 -88.42 -34.85 20.80
N ALA A 265 -87.62 -35.91 21.01
CA ALA A 265 -88.14 -37.27 21.08
C ALA A 265 -88.99 -37.50 22.34
N THR A 266 -88.53 -37.03 23.52
CA THR A 266 -89.27 -37.18 24.78
C THR A 266 -90.58 -36.38 24.81
N GLU A 267 -90.62 -35.17 24.23
CA GLU A 267 -91.88 -34.42 24.12
C GLU A 267 -92.85 -35.05 23.10
N ARG A 268 -92.34 -35.69 22.04
CA ARG A 268 -93.19 -36.49 21.13
C ARG A 268 -93.73 -37.75 21.80
N GLU A 269 -92.97 -38.38 22.68
CA GLU A 269 -93.42 -39.54 23.45
C GLU A 269 -94.51 -39.17 24.46
N LYS A 270 -94.37 -38.04 25.18
CA LYS A 270 -95.45 -37.47 26.00
C LYS A 270 -96.72 -37.22 25.17
N LEU A 271 -96.60 -36.51 24.05
CA LEU A 271 -97.73 -36.18 23.19
C LEU A 271 -98.43 -37.44 22.65
N ALA A 272 -97.66 -38.47 22.27
CA ALA A 272 -98.20 -39.77 21.88
C ALA A 272 -99.01 -40.42 23.01
N ASN A 273 -98.47 -40.46 24.22
CA ASN A 273 -99.15 -41.01 25.41
C ASN A 273 -100.43 -40.23 25.77
N GLU A 274 -100.42 -38.90 25.64
CA GLU A 274 -101.61 -38.05 25.82
C GLU A 274 -102.68 -38.34 24.76
N THR A 275 -102.30 -38.51 23.48
CA THR A 275 -103.26 -38.90 22.43
C THR A 275 -103.80 -40.31 22.59
N ALA A 276 -103.01 -41.26 23.14
CA ALA A 276 -103.48 -42.59 23.46
C ALA A 276 -104.54 -42.58 24.58
N ALA A 277 -104.30 -41.83 25.66
CA ALA A 277 -105.28 -41.65 26.74
C ALA A 277 -106.57 -40.97 26.25
N ALA A 278 -106.48 -40.03 25.32
CA ALA A 278 -107.65 -39.41 24.69
C ALA A 278 -108.45 -40.41 23.82
N ALA A 279 -107.77 -41.31 23.09
CA ALA A 279 -108.41 -42.35 22.29
C ALA A 279 -109.10 -43.43 23.15
N GLU A 280 -108.46 -43.86 24.25
CA GLU A 280 -109.06 -44.80 25.20
C GLU A 280 -110.32 -44.23 25.86
N LYS A 281 -110.33 -42.94 26.19
CA LYS A 281 -111.54 -42.27 26.68
C LYS A 281 -112.68 -42.29 25.65
N LEU A 282 -112.39 -41.95 24.39
CA LEU A 282 -113.38 -41.92 23.31
C LEU A 282 -113.97 -43.31 23.00
N ALA A 283 -113.17 -44.38 23.15
CA ALA A 283 -113.62 -45.76 23.00
C ALA A 283 -114.61 -46.18 24.11
N ASN A 284 -114.38 -45.74 25.35
CA ASN A 284 -115.30 -45.99 26.46
C ASN A 284 -116.62 -45.22 26.31
N ASP A 285 -116.55 -43.94 25.91
CA ASP A 285 -117.74 -43.10 25.68
C ASP A 285 -118.61 -43.61 24.51
N THR A 286 -118.02 -44.26 23.50
CA THR A 286 -118.77 -44.84 22.37
C THR A 286 -119.40 -46.21 22.68
N ALA A 287 -118.84 -47.00 23.60
CA ALA A 287 -119.46 -48.25 24.07
C ALA A 287 -120.78 -47.99 24.80
N ALA A 288 -120.85 -46.91 25.61
CA ALA A 288 -122.05 -46.53 26.37
C ALA A 288 -123.25 -46.18 25.47
N ALA A 289 -123.01 -45.68 24.25
CA ALA A 289 -124.07 -45.27 23.32
C ALA A 289 -124.78 -46.44 22.59
N GLN A 290 -124.16 -47.62 22.51
CA GLN A 290 -124.65 -48.71 21.65
C GLN A 290 -125.63 -49.66 22.34
N GLU A 291 -125.53 -49.87 23.65
CA GLU A 291 -126.49 -50.72 24.38
C GLU A 291 -127.85 -50.03 24.59
N ALA A 292 -127.88 -48.69 24.68
CA ALA A 292 -129.11 -47.92 24.83
C ALA A 292 -130.12 -48.15 23.69
N LEU A 293 -129.63 -48.25 22.44
CA LEU A 293 -130.47 -48.42 21.25
C LEU A 293 -131.02 -49.86 21.09
N ARG A 294 -130.45 -50.83 21.81
CA ARG A 294 -130.80 -52.25 21.72
C ARG A 294 -131.99 -52.65 22.60
N VAL A 295 -132.31 -51.84 23.62
CA VAL A 295 -133.37 -52.14 24.61
C VAL A 295 -134.76 -51.67 24.12
N GLU A 296 -134.83 -50.55 23.39
CA GLU A 296 -136.10 -49.94 23.00
C GLU A 296 -136.82 -50.68 21.84
N THR A 297 -136.08 -51.46 21.03
CA THR A 297 -136.59 -52.12 19.82
C THR A 297 -137.15 -53.54 20.02
N GLN A 298 -137.16 -54.07 21.26
CA GLN A 298 -137.72 -55.40 21.56
C GLN A 298 -139.00 -55.38 22.44
N ALA A 299 -139.48 -54.20 22.85
CA ALA A 299 -140.57 -54.07 23.83
C ALA A 299 -141.99 -53.82 23.24
N ALA A 300 -142.15 -53.74 21.92
CA ALA A 300 -143.36 -53.17 21.29
C ALA A 300 -144.27 -54.16 20.51
N LEU A 301 -143.99 -55.47 20.50
CA LEU A 301 -144.68 -56.45 19.63
C LEU A 301 -145.14 -57.76 20.32
N ALA A 302 -145.49 -57.72 21.61
CA ALA A 302 -145.82 -58.94 22.37
C ALA A 302 -147.01 -58.90 23.35
N GLN A 303 -147.72 -57.77 23.54
CA GLN A 303 -148.67 -57.64 24.68
C GLN A 303 -150.09 -57.12 24.37
N GLN A 304 -150.50 -56.98 23.10
CA GLN A 304 -151.90 -56.73 22.71
C GLN A 304 -152.23 -57.39 21.35
N ARG A 305 -153.27 -58.21 21.20
CA ARG A 305 -154.00 -59.01 22.19
C ARG A 305 -154.73 -60.15 21.46
N ALA A 306 -154.56 -61.39 21.91
CA ALA A 306 -155.48 -62.48 21.60
C ALA A 306 -156.26 -62.83 22.88
N GLU A 307 -157.49 -63.32 22.71
CA GLU A 307 -158.43 -63.74 23.78
C GLU A 307 -158.96 -62.59 24.67
N ALA A 308 -160.25 -62.53 25.05
CA ALA A 308 -161.37 -63.48 24.99
C ALA A 308 -162.53 -62.97 24.07
N LYS A 309 -163.56 -63.74 23.63
CA LYS A 309 -164.07 -65.11 23.91
C LYS A 309 -165.11 -65.31 25.06
N ALA A 310 -166.39 -65.02 24.74
CA ALA A 310 -167.65 -65.74 25.09
C ALA A 310 -168.47 -65.53 26.41
N ALA A 311 -169.82 -65.37 26.28
CA ALA A 311 -170.96 -65.63 27.23
C ALA A 311 -172.39 -65.51 26.54
N ALA A 312 -173.53 -66.05 27.10
CA ALA A 312 -174.67 -66.75 26.38
C ALA A 312 -176.17 -66.80 26.98
N ASP A 313 -177.23 -67.33 26.25
CA ASP A 313 -178.62 -68.00 26.55
C ASP A 313 -179.92 -67.31 27.19
N THR A 314 -181.27 -67.72 27.26
CA THR A 314 -182.45 -68.53 26.61
C THR A 314 -183.90 -68.15 27.25
N LEU A 315 -185.19 -68.68 27.23
CA LEU A 315 -186.11 -69.85 26.75
C LEU A 315 -187.73 -69.70 27.01
N ALA A 316 -188.68 -70.54 26.45
CA ALA A 316 -190.14 -70.98 26.83
C ALA A 316 -191.47 -70.08 26.64
N ALA A 317 -192.83 -70.38 26.79
CA ALA A 317 -193.94 -71.48 26.74
C ALA A 317 -195.43 -70.88 27.08
N ASP A 318 -196.73 -71.36 27.17
CA ASP A 318 -197.80 -72.43 26.78
C ASP A 318 -199.27 -72.06 27.39
N THR A 319 -200.58 -72.57 27.31
CA THR A 319 -201.59 -73.53 26.61
C THR A 319 -203.19 -73.27 26.90
N ALA A 320 -204.21 -74.22 26.83
CA ALA A 320 -205.77 -74.07 26.79
C ALA A 320 -206.68 -75.16 27.57
N ALA A 321 -208.07 -75.41 27.64
CA ALA A 321 -209.45 -75.21 26.98
C ALA A 321 -210.74 -75.21 28.00
N ALA A 322 -212.08 -75.61 27.92
CA ALA A 322 -213.08 -76.49 27.14
C ALA A 322 -214.71 -76.24 27.26
N HIS A 323 -215.67 -77.21 27.51
CA HIS A 323 -217.21 -77.24 27.23
C HIS A 323 -218.18 -78.01 28.29
N ALA A 324 -219.55 -78.32 28.36
CA ALA A 324 -220.97 -78.24 27.72
C ALA A 324 -222.14 -78.58 28.81
N ALA A 325 -223.51 -78.91 28.78
CA ALA A 325 -224.80 -79.23 27.99
C ALA A 325 -226.16 -79.10 28.90
N LEU A 326 -227.50 -79.54 28.84
CA LEU A 326 -228.54 -80.36 28.06
C LEU A 326 -230.13 -80.14 28.47
N GLU A 327 -231.16 -81.07 28.31
CA GLU A 327 -232.73 -80.94 28.41
C GLU A 327 -233.52 -81.90 29.44
N ALA A 328 -234.87 -82.27 29.62
CA ALA A 328 -236.27 -82.34 28.98
C ALA A 328 -237.47 -82.75 30.01
N LYS A 329 -238.83 -83.07 29.87
CA LYS A 329 -240.09 -82.89 28.98
C LYS A 329 -241.46 -83.62 29.48
N THR A 330 -242.74 -83.12 29.32
CA THR A 330 -244.12 -83.83 29.50
C THR A 330 -245.33 -83.37 28.60
N THR A 331 -246.41 -84.19 28.38
CA THR A 331 -247.45 -84.05 27.29
C THR A 331 -248.94 -84.43 27.59
N GLY A 332 -249.92 -83.93 26.82
CA GLY A 332 -251.38 -84.22 26.98
C GLY A 332 -252.32 -83.20 26.28
N ASP A 333 -253.19 -82.51 27.04
CA ASP A 333 -253.93 -81.30 26.60
C ASP A 333 -253.02 -80.13 26.16
N ARG A 334 -251.72 -80.31 26.43
CA ARG A 334 -250.62 -79.74 25.65
C ARG A 334 -250.83 -79.86 24.13
N ALA A 335 -251.75 -80.64 23.56
CA ALA A 335 -251.97 -80.81 22.11
C ALA A 335 -252.53 -79.57 21.37
N ALA A 336 -253.66 -78.98 21.82
CA ALA A 336 -254.15 -77.72 21.25
C ALA A 336 -253.22 -76.56 21.66
N LEU A 337 -252.75 -76.61 22.92
CA LEU A 337 -251.62 -75.84 23.41
C LEU A 337 -250.29 -76.22 22.72
N GLU A 338 -250.22 -77.16 21.77
CA GLU A 338 -249.00 -77.53 21.01
C GLU A 338 -249.07 -76.94 19.63
N ALA A 339 -250.27 -76.77 19.05
CA ALA A 339 -250.43 -75.81 17.96
C ALA A 339 -250.01 -74.41 18.44
N GLU A 340 -250.52 -73.98 19.60
CA GLU A 340 -250.25 -72.63 20.11
C GLU A 340 -248.84 -72.48 20.73
N THR A 341 -248.33 -73.44 21.53
CA THR A 341 -246.94 -73.37 22.02
C THR A 341 -245.89 -73.82 21.01
N SER A 342 -246.20 -74.53 19.91
CA SER A 342 -245.24 -74.68 18.81
C SER A 342 -245.14 -73.40 17.99
N GLY A 343 -246.26 -72.69 17.77
CA GLY A 343 -246.25 -71.33 17.21
C GLY A 343 -245.42 -70.37 18.07
N ALA A 344 -245.71 -70.31 19.37
CA ALA A 344 -244.97 -69.44 20.30
C ALA A 344 -243.50 -69.87 20.49
N ARG A 345 -243.19 -71.18 20.51
CA ARG A 345 -241.80 -71.66 20.52
C ARG A 345 -241.07 -71.33 19.22
N ALA A 346 -241.67 -71.54 18.05
CA ALA A 346 -241.04 -71.21 16.78
C ALA A 346 -240.70 -69.71 16.67
N ALA A 347 -241.53 -68.83 17.24
CA ALA A 347 -241.24 -67.41 17.36
C ALA A 347 -240.05 -67.14 18.32
N LEU A 348 -240.07 -67.71 19.53
CA LEU A 348 -238.97 -67.55 20.50
C LEU A 348 -237.64 -68.16 20.05
N GLU A 349 -237.67 -69.31 19.35
CA GLU A 349 -236.50 -69.96 18.75
C GLU A 349 -235.86 -69.04 17.69
N ALA A 350 -236.69 -68.35 16.90
CA ALA A 350 -236.25 -67.35 15.93
C ALA A 350 -235.66 -66.10 16.59
N GLU A 351 -236.27 -65.58 17.67
CA GLU A 351 -235.71 -64.45 18.44
C GLU A 351 -234.37 -64.82 19.10
N ILE A 352 -234.26 -66.01 19.71
CA ILE A 352 -233.01 -66.49 20.33
C ILE A 352 -231.91 -66.69 19.27
N SER A 353 -232.27 -67.16 18.07
CA SER A 353 -231.35 -67.25 16.92
C SER A 353 -230.87 -65.86 16.46
N GLY A 354 -231.78 -64.89 16.36
CA GLY A 354 -231.45 -63.49 16.04
C GLY A 354 -230.56 -62.84 17.09
N ALA A 355 -230.84 -63.05 18.37
CA ALA A 355 -230.05 -62.53 19.48
C ALA A 355 -228.62 -63.11 19.51
N ARG A 356 -228.47 -64.43 19.25
CA ARG A 356 -227.14 -65.06 19.15
C ARG A 356 -226.32 -64.51 17.98
N THR A 357 -226.90 -64.46 16.79
CA THR A 357 -226.20 -63.98 15.58
C THR A 357 -225.82 -62.50 15.68
N ALA A 358 -226.64 -61.67 16.31
CA ALA A 358 -226.28 -60.29 16.63
C ALA A 358 -225.07 -60.20 17.59
N LEU A 359 -225.06 -61.02 18.66
CA LEU A 359 -224.02 -60.99 19.69
C LEU A 359 -222.69 -61.59 19.17
N GLU A 360 -222.74 -62.61 18.30
CA GLU A 360 -221.57 -63.08 17.55
C GLU A 360 -220.99 -62.00 16.63
N HIS A 361 -221.84 -61.21 15.96
CA HIS A 361 -221.41 -60.09 15.13
C HIS A 361 -220.79 -58.95 15.98
N GLU A 362 -221.31 -58.67 17.17
CA GLU A 362 -220.73 -57.67 18.09
C GLU A 362 -219.36 -58.12 18.62
N ILE A 363 -219.21 -59.38 19.03
CA ILE A 363 -217.91 -59.96 19.43
C ILE A 363 -216.90 -59.92 18.26
N SER A 364 -217.35 -60.21 17.04
CA SER A 364 -216.51 -60.11 15.83
C SER A 364 -216.04 -58.67 15.59
N GLY A 365 -216.94 -57.68 15.70
CA GLY A 365 -216.62 -56.26 15.60
C GLY A 365 -215.59 -55.82 16.63
N ARG A 366 -215.81 -56.14 17.91
CA ARG A 366 -214.87 -55.79 18.99
C ARG A 366 -213.49 -56.42 18.85
N ARG A 367 -213.39 -57.63 18.26
CA ARG A 367 -212.10 -58.24 17.94
C ARG A 367 -211.36 -57.48 16.84
N ALA A 368 -212.06 -57.11 15.76
CA ALA A 368 -211.48 -56.32 14.67
C ALA A 368 -211.04 -54.92 15.12
N GLU A 369 -211.81 -54.25 15.98
CA GLU A 369 -211.43 -52.99 16.62
C GLU A 369 -210.11 -53.12 17.42
N LEU A 370 -210.02 -54.15 18.28
CA LEU A 370 -208.84 -54.37 19.12
C LEU A 370 -207.60 -54.75 18.29
N GLU A 371 -207.77 -55.51 17.20
CA GLU A 371 -206.68 -55.86 16.28
C GLU A 371 -206.16 -54.64 15.50
N ALA A 372 -207.05 -53.71 15.13
CA ALA A 372 -206.68 -52.42 14.56
C ALA A 372 -205.95 -51.51 15.58
N GLU A 373 -206.36 -51.53 16.86
CA GLU A 373 -205.68 -50.78 17.92
C GLU A 373 -204.29 -51.34 18.24
N VAL A 374 -204.13 -52.66 18.30
CA VAL A 374 -202.83 -53.33 18.50
C VAL A 374 -201.88 -53.10 17.33
N THR A 375 -202.37 -53.10 16.09
CA THR A 375 -201.53 -52.80 14.92
C THR A 375 -201.13 -51.33 14.85
N SER A 376 -202.04 -50.41 15.17
CA SER A 376 -201.77 -48.96 15.26
C SER A 376 -200.75 -48.61 16.35
N THR A 377 -200.92 -49.13 17.57
CA THR A 377 -199.99 -48.90 18.69
C THR A 377 -198.61 -49.50 18.44
N LYS A 378 -198.53 -50.68 17.81
CA LYS A 378 -197.24 -51.27 17.38
C LYS A 378 -196.53 -50.40 16.34
N ALA A 379 -197.25 -49.84 15.37
CA ALA A 379 -196.67 -48.95 14.36
C ALA A 379 -196.17 -47.63 14.97
N ALA A 380 -196.92 -47.05 15.92
CA ALA A 380 -196.51 -45.86 16.64
C ALA A 380 -195.22 -46.09 17.47
N LEU A 381 -195.16 -47.20 18.22
CA LEU A 381 -193.98 -47.55 19.02
C LEU A 381 -192.75 -47.84 18.15
N GLN A 382 -192.93 -48.46 16.97
CA GLN A 382 -191.84 -48.64 16.02
C GLN A 382 -191.29 -47.30 15.51
N ALA A 383 -192.17 -46.36 15.15
CA ALA A 383 -191.75 -45.02 14.71
C ALA A 383 -191.03 -44.23 15.82
N GLU A 384 -191.42 -44.39 17.09
CA GLU A 384 -190.74 -43.80 18.24
C GLU A 384 -189.33 -44.40 18.46
N VAL A 385 -189.18 -45.72 18.31
CA VAL A 385 -187.87 -46.40 18.36
C VAL A 385 -186.97 -45.98 17.19
N GLU A 386 -187.50 -45.84 15.98
CA GLU A 386 -186.77 -45.36 14.82
C GLU A 386 -186.34 -43.88 14.99
N SER A 387 -187.22 -43.02 15.52
CA SER A 387 -186.92 -41.61 15.78
C SER A 387 -185.89 -41.40 16.89
N THR A 388 -185.98 -42.15 18.00
CA THR A 388 -185.01 -42.05 19.11
C THR A 388 -183.65 -42.59 18.71
N ARG A 389 -183.61 -43.65 17.89
CA ARG A 389 -182.38 -44.15 17.30
C ARG A 389 -181.72 -43.12 16.37
N ALA A 390 -182.49 -42.48 15.49
CA ALA A 390 -181.96 -41.46 14.59
C ALA A 390 -181.36 -40.25 15.34
N ALA A 391 -182.00 -39.83 16.44
CA ALA A 391 -181.47 -38.77 17.31
C ALA A 391 -180.13 -39.17 17.96
N LEU A 392 -180.04 -40.38 18.52
CA LEU A 392 -178.79 -40.89 19.11
C LEU A 392 -177.66 -41.08 18.07
N GLU A 393 -177.99 -41.52 16.85
CA GLU A 393 -177.01 -41.61 15.76
C GLU A 393 -176.51 -40.21 15.32
N GLN A 394 -177.35 -39.17 15.41
CA GLN A 394 -176.95 -37.78 15.18
C GLN A 394 -176.09 -37.21 16.31
N GLU A 395 -176.47 -37.38 17.58
CA GLU A 395 -175.68 -36.91 18.74
C GLU A 395 -174.28 -37.56 18.79
N LEU A 396 -174.21 -38.86 18.48
CA LEU A 396 -172.96 -39.61 18.45
C LEU A 396 -172.08 -39.21 17.25
N ALA A 397 -172.68 -38.72 16.16
CA ALA A 397 -171.95 -38.11 15.05
C ALA A 397 -171.39 -36.72 15.41
N SER A 398 -172.15 -35.85 16.09
CA SER A 398 -171.65 -34.52 16.51
C SER A 398 -170.52 -34.64 17.53
N ALA A 399 -170.66 -35.48 18.56
CA ALA A 399 -169.63 -35.68 19.58
C ALA A 399 -168.31 -36.23 18.99
N ARG A 400 -168.38 -37.03 17.89
CA ARG A 400 -167.19 -37.48 17.15
C ARG A 400 -166.51 -36.34 16.38
N ALA A 401 -167.30 -35.48 15.73
CA ALA A 401 -166.76 -34.33 15.00
C ALA A 401 -166.10 -33.30 15.95
N GLU A 402 -166.68 -33.10 17.13
CA GLU A 402 -166.10 -32.26 18.20
C GLU A 402 -164.76 -32.83 18.68
N LEU A 403 -164.70 -34.13 19.02
CA LEU A 403 -163.45 -34.79 19.40
C LEU A 403 -162.37 -34.77 18.29
N GLU A 404 -162.76 -34.89 17.02
CA GLU A 404 -161.82 -34.77 15.91
C GLU A 404 -161.30 -33.33 15.75
N HIS A 405 -162.15 -32.32 16.01
CA HIS A 405 -161.74 -30.91 16.01
C HIS A 405 -160.81 -30.57 17.19
N GLU A 406 -161.09 -31.09 18.40
CA GLU A 406 -160.18 -30.96 19.55
C GLU A 406 -158.82 -31.63 19.30
N LEU A 407 -158.82 -32.85 18.76
CA LEU A 407 -157.59 -33.60 18.46
C LEU A 407 -156.76 -32.95 17.36
N THR A 408 -157.39 -32.37 16.33
CA THR A 408 -156.66 -31.64 15.27
C THR A 408 -156.10 -30.32 15.78
N THR A 409 -156.88 -29.57 16.57
CA THR A 409 -156.43 -28.32 17.21
C THR A 409 -155.28 -28.57 18.17
N GLY A 410 -155.40 -29.54 19.09
CA GLY A 410 -154.35 -29.88 20.06
C GLY A 410 -153.05 -30.38 19.43
N ARG A 411 -153.12 -31.05 18.26
CA ARG A 411 -151.93 -31.42 17.47
C ARG A 411 -151.24 -30.19 16.87
N ALA A 412 -152.00 -29.30 16.23
CA ALA A 412 -151.45 -28.07 15.65
C ALA A 412 -150.80 -27.18 16.74
N ASP A 413 -151.42 -27.09 17.91
CA ASP A 413 -150.89 -26.35 19.06
C ASP A 413 -149.55 -26.91 19.57
N LEU A 414 -149.41 -28.25 19.61
CA LEU A 414 -148.18 -28.92 20.02
C LEU A 414 -147.07 -28.81 18.95
N GLU A 415 -147.43 -28.87 17.65
CA GLU A 415 -146.51 -28.63 16.54
C GLU A 415 -145.99 -27.18 16.54
N ALA A 416 -146.87 -26.20 16.77
CA ALA A 416 -146.49 -24.79 16.93
C ALA A 416 -145.55 -24.58 18.13
N ARG A 417 -145.89 -25.14 19.31
CA ARG A 417 -145.05 -25.04 20.52
C ARG A 417 -143.67 -25.70 20.34
N THR A 418 -143.61 -26.88 19.73
CA THR A 418 -142.30 -27.55 19.48
C THR A 418 -141.49 -26.87 18.38
N THR A 419 -142.13 -26.22 17.41
CA THR A 419 -141.45 -25.38 16.40
C THR A 419 -140.89 -24.10 17.04
N ALA A 420 -141.67 -23.43 17.88
CA ALA A 420 -141.21 -22.27 18.64
C ALA A 420 -140.01 -22.60 19.54
N ALA A 421 -140.07 -23.71 20.28
CA ALA A 421 -138.97 -24.18 21.14
C ALA A 421 -137.68 -24.51 20.34
N ARG A 422 -137.80 -25.14 19.16
CA ARG A 422 -136.65 -25.38 18.27
C ARG A 422 -136.04 -24.07 17.74
N ASN A 423 -136.87 -23.12 17.34
CA ASN A 423 -136.42 -21.81 16.85
C ASN A 423 -135.73 -21.00 17.97
N GLN A 424 -136.29 -21.02 19.19
CA GLN A 424 -135.67 -20.41 20.36
C GLN A 424 -134.30 -21.02 20.64
N LEU A 425 -134.21 -22.35 20.78
CA LEU A 425 -132.93 -23.04 21.04
C LEU A 425 -131.90 -22.80 19.91
N SER A 426 -132.34 -22.73 18.66
CA SER A 426 -131.49 -22.38 17.53
C SER A 426 -130.98 -20.93 17.58
N SER A 427 -131.77 -19.99 18.12
CA SER A 427 -131.35 -18.61 18.32
C SER A 427 -130.39 -18.46 19.52
N GLU A 428 -130.65 -19.16 20.62
CA GLU A 428 -129.81 -19.17 21.83
C GLU A 428 -128.44 -19.80 21.53
N THR A 429 -128.41 -20.93 20.82
CA THR A 429 -127.15 -21.58 20.42
C THR A 429 -126.37 -20.77 19.37
N ALA A 430 -127.05 -20.03 18.48
CA ALA A 430 -126.40 -19.09 17.58
C ALA A 430 -125.80 -17.89 18.35
N ALA A 431 -126.55 -17.31 19.30
CA ALA A 431 -126.08 -16.22 20.15
C ALA A 431 -124.88 -16.63 21.03
N ALA A 432 -124.93 -17.81 21.65
CA ALA A 432 -123.84 -18.35 22.45
C ALA A 432 -122.57 -18.59 21.61
N ARG A 433 -122.70 -19.09 20.38
CA ARG A 433 -121.58 -19.24 19.44
C ARG A 433 -121.00 -17.89 19.00
N ALA A 434 -121.84 -16.89 18.76
CA ALA A 434 -121.40 -15.55 18.40
C ALA A 434 -120.66 -14.85 19.56
N ALA A 435 -121.17 -15.00 20.79
CA ALA A 435 -120.52 -14.48 22.00
C ALA A 435 -119.14 -15.13 22.23
N LEU A 436 -119.05 -16.47 22.15
CA LEU A 436 -117.78 -17.18 22.28
C LEU A 436 -116.80 -16.80 21.16
N ALA A 437 -117.26 -16.65 19.92
CA ALA A 437 -116.43 -16.20 18.81
C ALA A 437 -115.85 -14.79 19.07
N ALA A 438 -116.69 -13.86 19.55
CA ALA A 438 -116.24 -12.52 19.93
C ALA A 438 -115.20 -12.56 21.07
N GLU A 439 -115.44 -13.33 22.14
CA GLU A 439 -114.50 -13.50 23.26
C GLU A 439 -113.17 -14.10 22.80
N THR A 440 -113.18 -15.08 21.88
CA THR A 440 -111.94 -15.64 21.31
C THR A 440 -111.19 -14.65 20.43
N ALA A 441 -111.89 -13.82 19.65
CA ALA A 441 -111.29 -12.78 18.82
C ALA A 441 -110.69 -11.64 19.67
N GLU A 442 -111.36 -11.25 20.75
CA GLU A 442 -110.85 -10.28 21.73
C GLU A 442 -109.57 -10.81 22.40
N LYS A 443 -109.59 -12.06 22.88
CA LYS A 443 -108.41 -12.72 23.50
C LYS A 443 -107.26 -12.89 22.51
N GLN A 444 -107.53 -13.22 21.24
CA GLN A 444 -106.51 -13.27 20.20
C GLN A 444 -105.92 -11.88 19.93
N SER A 445 -106.75 -10.85 19.79
CA SER A 445 -106.26 -9.47 19.56
C SER A 445 -105.45 -8.92 20.73
N ALA A 446 -105.83 -9.25 21.97
CA ALA A 446 -105.08 -8.92 23.18
C ALA A 446 -103.72 -9.64 23.23
N LEU A 447 -103.67 -10.94 22.93
CA LEU A 447 -102.41 -11.70 22.86
C LEU A 447 -101.50 -11.19 21.73
N GLU A 448 -102.06 -10.86 20.56
CA GLU A 448 -101.30 -10.22 19.48
C GLU A 448 -100.77 -8.84 19.86
N ALA A 449 -101.48 -8.09 20.71
CA ALA A 449 -101.03 -6.81 21.24
C ALA A 449 -99.90 -6.99 22.25
N GLU A 450 -100.02 -7.91 23.22
CA GLU A 450 -98.93 -8.21 24.16
C GLU A 450 -97.69 -8.75 23.43
N ILE A 451 -97.85 -9.65 22.44
CA ILE A 451 -96.71 -10.15 21.64
C ILE A 451 -96.02 -9.00 20.88
N ARG A 452 -96.77 -8.02 20.37
CA ARG A 452 -96.19 -6.82 19.73
C ARG A 452 -95.47 -5.92 20.75
N GLU A 453 -96.05 -5.70 21.93
CA GLU A 453 -95.43 -4.91 23.00
C GLU A 453 -94.14 -5.57 23.50
N ARG A 454 -94.16 -6.89 23.77
CA ARG A 454 -92.98 -7.66 24.19
C ARG A 454 -91.89 -7.66 23.12
N ARG A 455 -92.24 -7.76 21.83
CA ARG A 455 -91.26 -7.64 20.74
C ARG A 455 -90.67 -6.24 20.66
N ALA A 456 -91.49 -5.20 20.70
CA ALA A 456 -91.00 -3.81 20.69
C ALA A 456 -90.09 -3.50 21.89
N ALA A 457 -90.40 -4.04 23.08
CA ALA A 457 -89.56 -3.92 24.27
C ALA A 457 -88.21 -4.65 24.10
N LEU A 458 -88.21 -5.89 23.59
CA LEU A 458 -86.98 -6.64 23.31
C LEU A 458 -86.15 -6.02 22.19
N GLU A 459 -86.78 -5.50 21.14
CA GLU A 459 -86.12 -4.76 20.06
C GLU A 459 -85.49 -3.46 20.58
N ALA A 460 -86.15 -2.76 21.51
CA ALA A 460 -85.58 -1.60 22.20
C ALA A 460 -84.42 -1.97 23.14
N GLU A 461 -84.51 -3.07 23.89
CA GLU A 461 -83.43 -3.57 24.76
C GLU A 461 -82.20 -4.03 23.95
N VAL A 462 -82.42 -4.69 22.80
CA VAL A 462 -81.37 -5.02 21.84
C VAL A 462 -80.78 -3.76 21.20
N ALA A 463 -81.59 -2.76 20.87
CA ALA A 463 -81.09 -1.48 20.38
C ALA A 463 -80.27 -0.71 21.43
N GLU A 464 -80.70 -0.68 22.69
CA GLU A 464 -79.95 -0.05 23.79
C GLU A 464 -78.64 -0.78 24.07
N THR A 465 -78.67 -2.11 24.19
CA THR A 465 -77.46 -2.91 24.46
C THR A 465 -76.46 -2.88 23.31
N THR A 466 -76.91 -2.87 22.04
CA THR A 466 -76.01 -2.71 20.89
C THR A 466 -75.48 -1.28 20.75
N ALA A 467 -76.29 -0.24 20.99
CA ALA A 467 -75.82 1.14 21.01
C ALA A 467 -74.82 1.40 22.15
N ARG A 468 -75.07 0.82 23.33
CA ARG A 468 -74.15 0.87 24.48
C ARG A 468 -72.85 0.13 24.20
N LEU A 469 -72.91 -1.08 23.64
CA LEU A 469 -71.71 -1.83 23.25
C LEU A 469 -70.92 -1.09 22.16
N ALA A 470 -71.59 -0.48 21.19
CA ALA A 470 -70.94 0.36 20.18
C ALA A 470 -70.24 1.58 20.82
N ALA A 471 -70.90 2.27 21.75
CA ALA A 471 -70.32 3.40 22.48
C ALA A 471 -69.16 2.99 23.41
N ASP A 472 -69.25 1.84 24.09
CA ASP A 472 -68.18 1.29 24.92
C ASP A 472 -66.98 0.83 24.04
N VAL A 473 -67.21 0.27 22.85
CA VAL A 473 -66.17 -0.07 21.87
C VAL A 473 -65.55 1.17 21.22
N GLU A 474 -66.33 2.20 20.88
CA GLU A 474 -65.82 3.48 20.38
C GLU A 474 -64.99 4.20 21.45
N LYS A 475 -65.46 4.19 22.70
CA LYS A 475 -64.71 4.70 23.86
C LYS A 475 -63.42 3.92 24.06
N GLN A 476 -63.45 2.58 24.10
CA GLN A 476 -62.23 1.78 24.20
C GLN A 476 -61.27 2.04 23.03
N THR A 477 -61.79 2.18 21.81
CA THR A 477 -60.97 2.48 20.62
C THR A 477 -60.34 3.86 20.70
N THR A 478 -61.07 4.89 21.14
CA THR A 478 -60.56 6.26 21.28
C THR A 478 -59.65 6.43 22.50
N ASP A 479 -59.90 5.72 23.59
CA ASP A 479 -59.02 5.66 24.76
C ASP A 479 -57.71 4.92 24.42
N LEU A 480 -57.78 3.75 23.79
CA LEU A 480 -56.61 3.01 23.31
C LEU A 480 -55.83 3.79 22.24
N ALA A 481 -56.51 4.46 21.31
CA ALA A 481 -55.85 5.33 20.33
C ALA A 481 -55.16 6.53 20.99
N ARG A 482 -55.75 7.10 22.06
CA ARG A 482 -55.15 8.18 22.84
C ARG A 482 -53.95 7.69 23.66
N ASP A 483 -53.98 6.48 24.19
CA ASP A 483 -52.87 5.89 24.93
C ASP A 483 -51.75 5.40 24.01
N ILE A 484 -52.07 4.87 22.82
CA ILE A 484 -51.08 4.63 21.75
C ILE A 484 -50.48 5.97 21.27
N ALA A 485 -51.27 7.04 21.15
CA ALA A 485 -50.76 8.37 20.82
C ALA A 485 -49.87 8.96 21.93
N ARG A 486 -50.24 8.77 23.21
CA ARG A 486 -49.41 9.13 24.38
C ARG A 486 -48.12 8.34 24.42
N GLN A 487 -48.17 7.02 24.26
CA GLN A 487 -46.98 6.16 24.19
C GLN A 487 -46.09 6.51 23.00
N ARG A 488 -46.67 6.82 21.83
CA ARG A 488 -45.90 7.31 20.67
C ARG A 488 -45.29 8.69 20.90
N ALA A 489 -46.00 9.61 21.57
CA ALA A 489 -45.48 10.93 21.92
C ALA A 489 -44.42 10.86 23.02
N GLN A 490 -44.57 9.94 23.98
CA GLN A 490 -43.59 9.64 25.02
C GLN A 490 -42.35 8.99 24.39
N LEU A 491 -42.50 7.95 23.56
CA LEU A 491 -41.39 7.34 22.82
C LEU A 491 -40.76 8.29 21.80
N ALA A 492 -41.51 9.24 21.24
CA ALA A 492 -40.95 10.32 20.44
C ALA A 492 -40.10 11.26 21.31
N SER A 493 -40.63 11.70 22.45
CA SER A 493 -39.90 12.53 23.44
C SER A 493 -38.69 11.80 24.03
N GLU A 494 -38.77 10.49 24.29
CA GLU A 494 -37.67 9.66 24.77
C GLU A 494 -36.64 9.38 23.67
N THR A 495 -37.06 9.17 22.41
CA THR A 495 -36.11 9.07 21.28
C THR A 495 -35.60 10.42 20.79
N GLU A 496 -36.24 11.53 21.14
CA GLU A 496 -35.76 12.89 20.91
C GLU A 496 -34.81 13.34 22.03
N THR A 497 -35.14 13.09 23.29
CA THR A 497 -34.24 13.37 24.43
C THR A 497 -33.05 12.41 24.46
N THR A 498 -33.19 11.13 24.10
CA THR A 498 -32.02 10.26 23.89
C THR A 498 -31.27 10.60 22.61
N ARG A 499 -31.91 11.07 21.52
CA ARG A 499 -31.15 11.65 20.39
C ARG A 499 -30.45 12.94 20.76
N ALA A 500 -31.03 13.79 21.61
CA ALA A 500 -30.43 15.04 22.06
C ALA A 500 -29.32 14.78 23.08
N ALA A 501 -29.46 13.77 23.95
CA ALA A 501 -28.42 13.32 24.87
C ALA A 501 -27.31 12.56 24.14
N LEU A 502 -27.61 11.76 23.12
CA LEU A 502 -26.62 11.12 22.26
C LEU A 502 -26.01 12.10 21.25
N ALA A 503 -26.70 13.16 20.86
CA ALA A 503 -26.13 14.25 20.06
C ALA A 503 -25.27 15.16 20.95
N HIS A 504 -25.69 15.46 22.18
CA HIS A 504 -24.85 16.13 23.18
C HIS A 504 -23.63 15.27 23.47
N GLN A 505 -23.79 14.00 23.87
CA GLN A 505 -22.66 13.10 24.08
C GLN A 505 -21.83 12.88 22.82
N ARG A 506 -22.41 12.86 21.61
CA ARG A 506 -21.62 12.83 20.36
C ARG A 506 -20.87 14.13 20.13
N ASP A 507 -21.46 15.29 20.38
CA ASP A 507 -20.85 16.60 20.11
C ASP A 507 -19.92 17.04 21.24
N GLU A 508 -20.12 16.51 22.44
CA GLU A 508 -19.26 16.58 23.63
C GLU A 508 -18.12 15.59 23.49
N THR A 509 -18.34 14.30 23.20
CA THR A 509 -17.24 13.37 22.88
C THR A 509 -16.55 13.73 21.58
N ARG A 510 -17.22 14.37 20.62
CA ARG A 510 -16.56 14.98 19.45
C ARG A 510 -15.83 16.24 19.84
N SER A 511 -16.31 17.06 20.78
CA SER A 511 -15.55 18.22 21.25
C SER A 511 -14.36 17.80 22.11
N THR A 512 -14.47 16.72 22.91
CA THR A 512 -13.33 16.14 23.63
C THR A 512 -12.43 15.36 22.69
N LEU A 513 -12.91 14.63 21.68
CA LEU A 513 -12.06 13.98 20.68
C LEU A 513 -11.50 14.95 19.62
N GLU A 514 -12.14 16.08 19.34
CA GLU A 514 -11.56 17.16 18.52
C GLU A 514 -10.59 17.99 19.37
N ARG A 515 -10.83 18.16 20.68
CA ARG A 515 -9.85 18.76 21.61
C ARG A 515 -8.70 17.82 21.91
N GLU A 516 -8.92 16.52 22.09
CA GLU A 516 -7.91 15.49 22.33
C GLU A 516 -7.21 15.10 21.05
N ALA A 517 -7.86 15.15 19.88
CA ALA A 517 -7.16 15.08 18.60
C ALA A 517 -6.56 16.43 18.18
N ALA A 518 -6.94 17.57 18.74
CA ALA A 518 -6.21 18.84 18.56
C ALA A 518 -5.06 18.97 19.57
N GLU A 519 -5.17 18.41 20.78
CA GLU A 519 -4.11 18.32 21.78
C GLU A 519 -3.16 17.19 21.43
N ALA A 520 -3.63 16.06 20.88
CA ALA A 520 -2.78 15.02 20.31
C ALA A 520 -2.27 15.38 18.91
N ARG A 521 -2.97 16.18 18.09
CA ARG A 521 -2.33 16.76 16.89
C ARG A 521 -1.37 17.88 17.26
N ALA A 522 -1.64 18.74 18.24
CA ALA A 522 -0.66 19.73 18.68
C ALA A 522 0.50 19.09 19.44
N ALA A 523 0.30 18.00 20.17
CA ALA A 523 1.36 17.22 20.80
C ALA A 523 2.10 16.34 19.80
N LEU A 524 1.45 15.83 18.74
CA LEU A 524 2.11 15.11 17.63
C LEU A 524 2.68 16.08 16.58
N GLU A 525 2.26 17.33 16.51
CA GLU A 525 2.88 18.42 15.71
C GLU A 525 3.90 19.19 16.56
N ALA A 526 3.93 18.99 17.88
CA ALA A 526 5.01 19.37 18.77
C ALA A 526 5.95 18.20 19.09
N GLU A 527 5.59 16.94 18.80
CA GLU A 527 6.49 15.77 18.86
C GLU A 527 7.01 15.42 17.47
N LEU A 528 6.23 15.48 16.39
CA LEU A 528 6.79 15.63 15.04
C LEU A 528 7.30 17.05 14.82
N GLY A 529 6.93 18.03 15.64
CA GLY A 529 7.56 19.35 15.67
C GLY A 529 8.89 19.29 16.38
N ALA A 530 8.95 18.70 17.58
CA ALA A 530 10.20 18.46 18.28
C ALA A 530 11.08 17.47 17.54
N ARG A 531 10.58 16.39 16.93
CA ARG A 531 11.35 15.42 16.13
C ARG A 531 11.57 15.82 14.68
N ARG A 532 10.88 16.84 14.14
CA ARG A 532 11.39 17.56 12.96
C ARG A 532 12.36 18.65 13.37
N GLU A 533 12.22 19.33 14.49
CA GLU A 533 13.26 20.26 14.95
C GLU A 533 14.50 19.53 15.45
N GLU A 534 14.37 18.35 16.04
CA GLU A 534 15.43 17.48 16.55
C GLU A 534 15.94 16.60 15.42
N GLY A 535 15.08 16.05 14.56
CA GLY A 535 15.47 15.37 13.33
C GLY A 535 16.01 16.29 12.24
N GLU A 536 15.64 17.57 12.19
CA GLU A 536 16.28 18.62 11.36
C GLU A 536 17.43 19.29 12.11
N LYS A 537 17.53 19.27 13.46
CA LYS A 537 18.78 19.62 14.16
C LYS A 537 19.79 18.48 14.11
N GLU A 538 19.38 17.22 14.00
CA GLU A 538 20.22 16.05 13.79
C GLU A 538 20.52 15.88 12.30
N ALA A 539 19.59 16.16 11.39
CA ALA A 539 19.91 16.24 9.97
C ALA A 539 20.68 17.52 9.62
N LEU A 540 20.50 18.67 10.28
CA LEU A 540 21.44 19.79 10.18
C LEU A 540 22.72 19.51 10.96
N ALA A 541 22.73 18.80 12.09
CA ALA A 541 23.98 18.44 12.77
C ALA A 541 24.76 17.50 11.87
N LEU A 542 24.21 16.36 11.44
CA LEU A 542 24.84 15.43 10.50
C LEU A 542 25.11 16.07 9.13
N HIS A 543 24.29 17.00 8.61
CA HIS A 543 24.59 17.68 7.34
C HIS A 543 25.62 18.80 7.51
N THR A 544 25.63 19.56 8.60
CA THR A 544 26.67 20.57 8.87
C THR A 544 27.94 19.96 9.46
N GLU A 545 27.88 18.77 10.05
CA GLU A 545 29.02 17.95 10.47
C GLU A 545 29.58 17.23 9.25
N ALA A 546 28.80 16.50 8.46
CA ALA A 546 29.28 15.95 7.20
C ALA A 546 29.71 17.07 6.22
N SER A 547 29.09 18.25 6.24
CA SER A 547 29.53 19.39 5.42
C SER A 547 30.72 20.13 6.04
N THR A 548 30.92 20.20 7.36
CA THR A 548 32.15 20.78 7.93
C THR A 548 33.30 19.80 7.89
N GLN A 549 33.07 18.50 8.02
CA GLN A 549 34.06 17.46 7.72
C GLN A 549 34.40 17.44 6.24
N THR A 550 33.42 17.44 5.32
CA THR A 550 33.69 17.54 3.87
C THR A 550 34.36 18.86 3.52
N GLN A 551 33.96 19.99 4.11
CA GLN A 551 34.63 21.27 3.91
C GLN A 551 36.02 21.29 4.53
N GLN A 552 36.26 20.65 5.68
CA GLN A 552 37.58 20.50 6.29
C GLN A 552 38.48 19.61 5.42
N PHE A 553 38.00 18.48 4.90
CA PHE A 553 38.75 17.66 3.95
C PHE A 553 39.04 18.40 2.64
N LEU A 554 38.11 19.21 2.14
CA LEU A 554 38.34 20.06 0.97
C LEU A 554 39.30 21.21 1.26
N ASP A 555 39.20 21.88 2.41
CA ASP A 555 40.06 23.00 2.80
C ASP A 555 41.47 22.53 3.16
N GLU A 556 41.61 21.37 3.79
CA GLU A 556 42.89 20.70 4.06
C GLU A 556 43.54 20.22 2.76
N ALA A 557 42.81 19.54 1.87
CA ALA A 557 43.33 19.15 0.56
C ALA A 557 43.71 20.38 -0.31
N ASN A 558 42.94 21.48 -0.23
CA ASN A 558 43.27 22.74 -0.87
C ASN A 558 44.48 23.43 -0.22
N ALA A 559 44.64 23.36 1.10
CA ALA A 559 45.78 23.90 1.83
C ALA A 559 47.07 23.14 1.50
N GLN A 560 47.02 21.81 1.49
CA GLN A 560 48.12 20.94 1.07
C GLN A 560 48.47 21.17 -0.42
N LEU A 561 47.48 21.34 -1.30
CA LEU A 561 47.71 21.69 -2.70
C LEU A 561 48.34 23.10 -2.86
N ALA A 562 47.90 24.09 -2.07
CA ALA A 562 48.45 25.44 -2.08
C ALA A 562 49.87 25.51 -1.49
N GLU A 563 50.18 24.69 -0.49
CA GLU A 563 51.52 24.49 0.05
C GLU A 563 52.43 23.82 -1.00
N ALA A 564 51.97 22.73 -1.62
CA ALA A 564 52.68 22.05 -2.71
C ALA A 564 53.01 22.99 -3.89
N VAL A 565 52.08 23.85 -4.27
CA VAL A 565 52.29 24.87 -5.31
C VAL A 565 53.30 25.93 -4.86
N ARG A 566 53.25 26.39 -3.60
CA ARG A 566 54.26 27.32 -3.06
C ARG A 566 55.66 26.69 -3.01
N GLN A 567 55.81 25.47 -2.52
CA GLN A 567 57.10 24.78 -2.48
C GLN A 567 57.66 24.50 -3.89
N THR A 568 56.80 24.13 -4.84
CA THR A 568 57.18 24.00 -6.27
C THR A 568 57.65 25.34 -6.85
N ALA A 569 57.05 26.46 -6.44
CA ALA A 569 57.47 27.79 -6.88
C ALA A 569 58.83 28.22 -6.26
N VAL A 570 59.05 27.91 -4.97
CA VAL A 570 60.34 28.16 -4.29
C VAL A 570 61.47 27.39 -4.96
N LYS A 571 61.32 26.06 -5.16
CA LYS A 571 62.35 25.23 -5.83
C LYS A 571 62.65 25.69 -7.27
N ARG A 572 61.67 26.26 -7.98
CA ARG A 572 61.88 26.90 -9.30
C ARG A 572 62.67 28.20 -9.19
N GLN A 573 62.44 29.01 -8.17
CA GLN A 573 63.22 30.24 -7.95
C GLN A 573 64.66 29.91 -7.53
N GLU A 574 64.87 28.86 -6.72
CA GLU A 574 66.19 28.38 -6.32
C GLU A 574 67.03 27.92 -7.52
N THR A 575 66.44 27.17 -8.47
CA THR A 575 67.16 26.73 -9.68
C THR A 575 67.51 27.88 -10.63
N VAL A 576 66.66 28.90 -10.75
CA VAL A 576 66.99 30.15 -11.47
C VAL A 576 68.10 30.94 -10.76
N ASN A 577 68.07 31.01 -9.43
CA ASN A 577 69.12 31.66 -8.64
C ASN A 577 70.46 30.91 -8.74
N LEU A 578 70.44 29.58 -8.78
CA LEU A 578 71.61 28.72 -8.94
C LEU A 578 72.26 28.93 -10.31
N ASP A 579 71.48 28.80 -11.40
CA ASP A 579 71.96 29.00 -12.77
C ASP A 579 72.57 30.41 -12.98
N THR A 580 71.90 31.46 -12.50
CA THR A 580 72.40 32.83 -12.61
C THR A 580 73.65 33.09 -11.77
N THR A 581 73.72 32.55 -10.54
CA THR A 581 74.91 32.69 -9.68
C THR A 581 76.11 31.93 -10.27
N SER A 582 75.93 30.67 -10.66
CA SER A 582 77.01 29.86 -11.23
C SER A 582 77.52 30.39 -12.57
N LYS A 583 76.66 30.99 -13.41
CA LYS A 583 77.09 31.73 -14.61
C LYS A 583 77.96 32.95 -14.28
N ASN A 584 77.63 33.68 -13.23
CA ASN A 584 78.41 34.85 -12.81
C ASN A 584 79.78 34.45 -12.22
N GLU A 585 79.86 33.39 -11.40
CA GLU A 585 81.16 32.92 -10.87
C GLU A 585 82.02 32.29 -11.97
N ALA A 586 81.45 31.44 -12.84
CA ALA A 586 82.16 30.87 -13.99
C ALA A 586 82.70 31.95 -14.95
N ARG A 587 82.01 33.09 -15.07
CA ARG A 587 82.49 34.27 -15.80
C ARG A 587 83.66 34.93 -15.08
N LYS A 588 83.57 35.22 -13.78
CA LYS A 588 84.67 35.84 -13.00
C LYS A 588 85.96 35.03 -13.05
N VAL A 589 85.87 33.71 -12.94
CA VAL A 589 87.04 32.81 -13.01
C VAL A 589 87.77 32.95 -14.35
N ARG A 590 87.02 33.05 -15.46
CA ARG A 590 87.59 33.28 -16.81
C ARG A 590 88.18 34.68 -16.95
N GLU A 591 87.45 35.72 -16.54
CA GLU A 591 87.92 37.10 -16.64
C GLU A 591 89.18 37.35 -15.78
N ALA A 592 89.31 36.71 -14.62
CA ALA A 592 90.50 36.78 -13.78
C ALA A 592 91.70 36.04 -14.40
N ALA A 593 91.49 34.87 -15.00
CA ALA A 593 92.56 34.11 -15.66
C ALA A 593 93.03 34.77 -16.96
N ASP A 594 92.11 35.30 -17.78
CA ASP A 594 92.44 36.08 -18.98
C ASP A 594 93.17 37.40 -18.66
N ALA A 595 93.00 37.94 -17.44
CA ALA A 595 93.77 39.07 -16.94
C ALA A 595 95.18 38.65 -16.49
N HIS A 596 95.28 37.62 -15.63
CA HIS A 596 96.57 37.13 -15.13
C HIS A 596 97.48 36.61 -16.24
N ALA A 597 96.90 35.95 -17.25
CA ALA A 597 97.61 35.50 -18.44
C ALA A 597 98.32 36.67 -19.18
N LYS A 598 97.67 37.83 -19.29
CA LYS A 598 98.26 39.03 -19.90
C LYS A 598 99.39 39.59 -19.06
N GLU A 599 99.20 39.72 -17.74
CA GLU A 599 100.24 40.17 -16.82
C GLU A 599 101.50 39.30 -16.94
N VAL A 600 101.34 37.96 -17.04
CA VAL A 600 102.44 37.01 -17.21
C VAL A 600 103.15 37.20 -18.56
N THR A 601 102.43 37.37 -19.67
CA THR A 601 103.05 37.60 -20.98
C THR A 601 103.72 38.97 -21.07
N GLU A 602 103.08 40.05 -20.63
CA GLU A 602 103.63 41.42 -20.66
C GLU A 602 104.88 41.52 -19.77
N ALA A 603 104.88 40.90 -18.59
CA ALA A 603 106.05 40.84 -17.72
C ALA A 603 107.19 40.00 -18.30
N ALA A 604 106.89 38.97 -19.09
CA ALA A 604 107.89 38.15 -19.77
C ALA A 604 108.51 38.87 -20.98
N GLU A 605 107.70 39.52 -21.81
CA GLU A 605 108.16 40.38 -22.93
C GLU A 605 109.05 41.53 -22.41
N ALA A 606 108.65 42.20 -21.32
CA ALA A 606 109.47 43.25 -20.70
C ALA A 606 110.83 42.74 -20.21
N ARG A 607 110.88 41.53 -19.63
CA ARG A 607 112.14 40.87 -19.19
C ARG A 607 113.00 40.44 -20.37
N ALA A 608 112.40 39.83 -21.39
CA ALA A 608 113.07 39.40 -22.62
C ALA A 608 113.70 40.60 -23.35
N LYS A 609 112.97 41.71 -23.47
CA LYS A 609 113.49 42.97 -24.00
C LYS A 609 114.63 43.53 -23.15
N ALA A 610 114.48 43.64 -21.84
CA ALA A 610 115.53 44.16 -20.96
C ALA A 610 116.84 43.34 -21.02
N LEU A 611 116.73 42.02 -21.26
CA LEU A 611 117.86 41.12 -21.44
C LEU A 611 118.56 41.36 -22.79
N ILE A 612 117.81 41.62 -23.87
CA ILE A 612 118.35 42.03 -25.17
C ILE A 612 119.01 43.42 -25.09
N ASP A 613 118.36 44.41 -24.47
CA ASP A 613 118.89 45.77 -24.27
C ASP A 613 120.24 45.76 -23.53
N ASP A 614 120.42 44.86 -22.54
CA ASP A 614 121.68 44.70 -21.81
C ASP A 614 122.74 43.94 -22.65
N ALA A 615 122.33 42.93 -23.42
CA ALA A 615 123.20 42.23 -24.37
C ALA A 615 123.76 43.17 -25.44
N GLU A 616 122.93 44.06 -25.99
CA GLU A 616 123.35 45.07 -26.97
C GLU A 616 124.40 46.01 -26.37
N ARG A 617 124.17 46.55 -25.17
CA ARG A 617 125.16 47.39 -24.44
C ARG A 617 126.48 46.67 -24.22
N ARG A 618 126.45 45.38 -23.83
CA ARG A 618 127.66 44.56 -23.68
C ARG A 618 128.39 44.37 -25.02
N THR A 619 127.67 44.09 -26.12
CA THR A 619 128.31 43.98 -27.44
C THR A 619 128.89 45.31 -27.93
N ALA A 620 128.21 46.43 -27.72
CA ALA A 620 128.72 47.76 -28.05
C ALA A 620 130.01 48.09 -27.26
N LYS A 621 130.09 47.70 -25.98
CA LYS A 621 131.33 47.83 -25.21
C LYS A 621 132.44 46.93 -25.76
N LEU A 622 132.16 45.67 -26.08
CA LEU A 622 133.17 44.76 -26.65
C LEU A 622 133.74 45.30 -27.98
N VAL A 623 132.92 45.95 -28.81
CA VAL A 623 133.40 46.68 -30.01
C VAL A 623 134.32 47.83 -29.61
N SER A 624 133.91 48.71 -28.69
CA SER A 624 134.73 49.84 -28.24
C SER A 624 136.09 49.40 -27.66
N ASP A 625 136.09 48.38 -26.78
CA ASP A 625 137.29 47.83 -26.16
C ASP A 625 138.22 47.16 -27.21
N ALA A 626 137.67 46.65 -28.31
CA ALA A 626 138.44 46.08 -29.43
C ALA A 626 138.93 47.15 -30.42
N GLU A 627 138.15 48.20 -30.70
CA GLU A 627 138.54 49.32 -31.55
C GLU A 627 139.69 50.13 -30.94
N GLU A 628 139.69 50.34 -29.61
CA GLU A 628 140.81 50.98 -28.90
C GLU A 628 142.09 50.15 -29.01
N ARG A 629 142.00 48.82 -28.85
CA ARG A 629 143.13 47.89 -29.05
C ARG A 629 143.63 47.88 -30.50
N LEU A 630 142.73 47.88 -31.48
CA LEU A 630 143.07 48.00 -32.90
C LEU A 630 143.77 49.33 -33.22
N ALA A 631 143.33 50.43 -32.62
CA ALA A 631 143.98 51.73 -32.76
C ALA A 631 145.40 51.71 -32.15
N LYS A 632 145.59 51.06 -30.99
CA LYS A 632 146.91 50.88 -30.38
C LYS A 632 147.86 50.04 -31.24
N ILE A 633 147.40 48.89 -31.75
CA ILE A 633 148.18 48.02 -32.64
C ILE A 633 148.60 48.77 -33.92
N ARG A 634 147.70 49.57 -34.50
CA ARG A 634 148.04 50.45 -35.64
C ARG A 634 149.07 51.51 -35.29
N MET A 635 148.93 52.18 -34.15
CA MET A 635 149.90 53.20 -33.71
C MET A 635 151.28 52.59 -33.46
N GLU A 636 151.36 51.38 -32.90
CA GLU A 636 152.61 50.63 -32.71
C GLU A 636 153.24 50.24 -34.06
N ARG A 637 152.43 49.73 -35.01
CA ARG A 637 152.88 49.44 -36.38
C ARG A 637 153.40 50.69 -37.10
N ASP A 638 152.66 51.79 -37.04
CA ASP A 638 152.97 53.01 -37.79
C ASP A 638 154.17 53.78 -37.19
N THR A 639 154.35 53.73 -35.86
CA THR A 639 155.56 54.26 -35.21
C THR A 639 156.80 53.42 -35.51
N VAL A 640 156.69 52.09 -35.55
CA VAL A 640 157.78 51.20 -36.00
C VAL A 640 158.17 51.50 -37.45
N ALA A 641 157.20 51.63 -38.36
CA ALA A 641 157.46 51.96 -39.76
C ALA A 641 158.16 53.33 -39.91
N GLY A 642 157.62 54.38 -39.28
CA GLY A 642 158.18 55.73 -39.35
C GLY A 642 159.57 55.87 -38.72
N TYR A 643 159.92 55.04 -37.74
CA TYR A 643 161.27 55.01 -37.15
C TYR A 643 162.32 54.51 -38.15
N PHE A 644 162.01 53.44 -38.90
CA PHE A 644 162.91 52.89 -39.92
C PHE A 644 162.98 53.74 -41.20
N GLU A 645 161.90 54.42 -41.59
CA GLU A 645 161.93 55.32 -42.75
C GLU A 645 162.83 56.54 -42.51
N ASN A 646 162.81 57.12 -41.30
CA ASN A 646 163.76 58.16 -40.89
C ASN A 646 165.22 57.64 -40.89
N LEU A 647 165.45 56.40 -40.43
CA LEU A 647 166.77 55.77 -40.44
C LEU A 647 167.32 55.65 -41.89
N ARG A 648 166.47 55.29 -42.85
CA ARG A 648 166.80 55.21 -44.28
C ARG A 648 167.10 56.59 -44.88
N GLY A 649 166.33 57.60 -44.49
CA GLY A 649 166.49 58.99 -44.95
C GLY A 649 167.84 59.60 -44.55
N VAL A 650 168.21 59.51 -43.26
CA VAL A 650 169.45 60.11 -42.73
C VAL A 650 170.71 59.53 -43.39
N LEU A 651 170.73 58.22 -43.67
CA LEU A 651 171.89 57.58 -44.30
C LEU A 651 172.08 58.00 -45.77
N SER A 652 170.99 58.27 -46.51
CA SER A 652 171.10 58.79 -47.89
C SER A 652 171.72 60.19 -48.00
N GLN A 653 171.72 60.96 -46.90
CA GLN A 653 172.43 62.24 -46.82
C GLN A 653 173.93 62.05 -46.51
N ALA A 654 174.33 60.95 -45.87
CA ALA A 654 175.74 60.65 -45.62
C ALA A 654 176.48 60.26 -46.92
N GLU A 655 175.90 59.39 -47.75
CA GLU A 655 176.51 58.97 -49.03
C GLU A 655 176.74 60.12 -50.02
N LYS A 656 175.91 61.18 -49.96
CA LYS A 656 175.98 62.31 -50.89
C LYS A 656 177.05 63.36 -50.57
N VAL A 657 177.69 63.28 -49.41
CA VAL A 657 178.75 64.25 -49.00
C VAL A 657 180.15 63.69 -49.29
N THR A 658 180.28 62.37 -49.45
CA THR A 658 181.56 61.66 -49.62
C THR A 658 181.97 61.39 -51.08
N SER A 659 181.31 62.00 -52.06
CA SER A 659 181.58 61.78 -53.50
C SER A 659 182.21 62.98 -54.24
N GLU A 660 182.59 64.05 -53.54
CA GLU A 660 183.20 65.26 -54.13
C GLU A 660 184.54 65.66 -53.47
N SER A 661 185.30 64.69 -52.92
CA SER A 661 186.67 64.86 -52.41
C SER A 661 187.47 63.57 -52.46
#